data_AF-A0A2K6G0G4-F1
#
_entry.id   AF-A0A2K6G0G4-F1
#
_cell.length_a   1.000
_cell.length_b   1.000
_cell.length_c   1.000
_cell.angle_alpha   90.00
_cell.angle_beta   90.00
_cell.angle_gamma   90.00
#
_symmetry.space_group_name_H-M   'P 1'
#
loop_
_entity.id
_entity.type
_entity.pdbx_description
1 polymer ?
#
loop_
_entity_poly.entity_id
_entity_poly.type
_entity_poly.pdbx_seq_one_letter_code
_entity_poly.pdbx_strand_id
1 'polypeptide(L)'
;MELGWWAQLGLTFLQLLLISSLPREYTVINEACPGAEWNIMCRECCEYDQIECVCPGRKEVVGYTIPCCRNEENECDSCLIHPGCTIFENCKSCRNGSWGGTLDDFYVKGFYCAECRAGWYGGDCMRCGQVLRAPKGQILLESYPLNAHCEWTIHAKPGFIIQLRFVMLSLEFDYMCQYDYVEVRDGDNSDGQIIKRVCGNERPAPIQSTGSSLHVLFHSDGSKNFDGFHAIFEEITACSSSPCFHDGTCLLDKTGSYRCACLAGYTGQQCENLLEAGKSKIKAPEDSLSVLEERNCSDPGGPVNGYKKITGGPGLINGHYVKIGTIVSFFCNNSYVLSGNEKRTCQENGEWSGKQPICIKACREPKISDLVRRRVLPMQIQSRETPLHQLYSAAFSKQKLQGAPTKKPALPFGDLPTGYQHLHTQLQYECISPFYRRLGSSRRTCLRTGKWSGRAPSCIPICGKIENVTAPKTQGVRWPWQVAVYRRTSGVHDGSLHKGDWFLVCSGALVNERTVVVAAHCVTDLGKVTVIKTADLKVVLGKFYRDDDRDEKTIQSLRISAIILYPNYDPILLDADIAILKLLDKARISTRVQPICLAATRDLSTSFQESRITVAGWNVLADVRSPGFKNDTLRSGVVSVVDSLLCEEQHEDYGVPVSVTDNMFCASRDPTTPSDICTAETGGIAAMSFPGRGSPEPRWHLVGLVSWSYDRTCSHSLSTAFTKVLPFKDWIERNMK
;
A
#
# COMPACT_ATOMS: atom_id res chain seq x y z
N MET A 1 -2.27 89.86 -6.96
CA MET A 1 -1.94 90.52 -5.68
C MET A 1 -1.92 89.43 -4.64
N GLU A 2 -0.75 88.84 -4.41
CA GLU A 2 0.28 89.25 -3.44
C GLU A 2 0.23 88.25 -2.26
N LEU A 3 1.27 87.40 -2.19
CA LEU A 3 2.21 87.31 -1.05
C LEU A 3 1.55 86.68 0.19
N GLY A 4 1.85 85.45 0.60
CA GLY A 4 3.14 84.78 0.60
C GLY A 4 3.59 84.62 2.06
N TRP A 5 3.58 83.36 2.51
CA TRP A 5 4.42 82.77 3.58
C TRP A 5 4.26 83.33 4.99
N TRP A 6 3.85 82.51 5.96
CA TRP A 6 4.54 82.29 7.26
C TRP A 6 3.97 81.03 7.93
N ALA A 7 4.87 80.09 8.22
CA ALA A 7 4.83 79.11 9.30
C ALA A 7 3.61 78.17 9.45
N GLN A 8 3.70 77.01 8.79
CA GLN A 8 3.27 75.75 9.41
C GLN A 8 4.48 74.81 9.49
N LEU A 9 5.50 75.28 10.21
CA LEU A 9 6.67 74.50 10.62
C LEU A 9 6.46 74.10 12.07
N GLY A 10 5.93 72.91 12.23
CA GLY A 10 5.81 72.22 13.50
C GLY A 10 5.59 70.74 13.28
N LEU A 11 6.31 70.12 12.32
CA LEU A 11 6.49 68.66 12.21
C LEU A 11 7.47 68.23 11.09
N THR A 12 8.43 69.08 10.70
CA THR A 12 9.46 68.74 9.70
C THR A 12 10.85 69.19 10.17
N PHE A 13 11.32 68.63 11.28
CA PHE A 13 12.73 68.72 11.69
C PHE A 13 13.12 67.48 12.51
N LEU A 14 13.20 66.33 11.83
CA LEU A 14 14.06 65.23 12.24
C LEU A 14 14.43 64.41 10.99
N GLN A 15 15.09 65.11 10.06
CA GLN A 15 15.85 64.52 8.97
C GLN A 15 17.22 65.18 9.00
N LEU A 16 18.28 64.36 8.87
CA LEU A 16 19.72 64.61 9.16
C LEU A 16 20.03 64.36 10.64
N LEU A 17 20.53 63.19 11.05
CA LEU A 17 21.68 62.46 10.53
C LEU A 17 21.54 60.96 10.84
N LEU A 18 21.54 60.12 9.81
CA LEU A 18 22.40 58.92 9.69
C LEU A 18 22.02 58.18 8.42
N ILE A 19 22.71 58.57 7.34
CA ILE A 19 22.96 57.74 6.18
C ILE A 19 24.09 56.78 6.59
N SER A 20 23.82 55.49 6.57
CA SER A 20 24.75 54.51 6.02
C SER A 20 23.98 53.30 5.47
N SER A 21 23.83 53.31 4.14
CA SER A 21 23.84 52.16 3.21
C SER A 21 22.80 51.02 3.33
N LEU A 22 21.87 51.03 2.36
CA LEU A 22 21.21 49.89 1.65
C LEU A 22 22.21 48.83 1.14
N PRO A 23 21.83 47.62 0.63
CA PRO A 23 20.60 47.29 -0.13
C PRO A 23 20.02 45.85 0.16
N ARG A 24 18.97 45.28 -0.46
CA ARG A 24 18.15 45.57 -1.64
C ARG A 24 16.83 44.76 -1.53
N GLU A 25 15.77 45.39 -2.02
CA GLU A 25 14.43 44.91 -2.43
C GLU A 25 14.11 43.40 -2.42
N TYR A 26 13.01 43.04 -1.76
CA TYR A 26 11.97 42.18 -2.34
C TYR A 26 10.60 42.73 -1.96
N THR A 27 9.87 43.22 -2.95
CA THR A 27 8.51 43.72 -2.81
C THR A 27 7.53 42.56 -2.67
N VAL A 28 6.79 42.57 -1.56
CA VAL A 28 5.55 41.81 -1.40
C VAL A 28 4.44 42.57 -2.13
N ILE A 29 3.77 41.90 -3.07
CA ILE A 29 2.38 42.22 -3.41
C ILE A 29 1.62 40.90 -3.30
N ASN A 30 0.73 40.85 -2.33
CA ASN A 30 -0.24 39.78 -2.18
C ASN A 30 -1.63 40.31 -2.55
N GLU A 31 -2.47 39.36 -2.97
CA GLU A 31 -3.93 39.42 -3.13
C GLU A 31 -4.51 39.92 -4.45
N ALA A 32 -4.54 38.99 -5.41
CA ALA A 32 -5.78 38.63 -6.10
C ALA A 32 -5.76 37.14 -6.48
N CYS A 33 -6.33 36.28 -5.63
CA CYS A 33 -6.76 34.96 -6.08
C CYS A 33 -8.03 35.09 -6.92
N PRO A 34 -8.08 34.40 -8.07
CA PRO A 34 -9.06 33.32 -8.19
C PRO A 34 -8.44 32.03 -8.79
N GLY A 35 -8.97 30.88 -8.38
CA GLY A 35 -8.57 29.53 -8.85
C GLY A 35 -8.77 29.28 -10.36
N ALA A 36 -8.61 28.08 -10.91
CA ALA A 36 -8.52 26.75 -10.31
C ALA A 36 -7.41 25.92 -10.99
N GLU A 37 -6.22 26.02 -10.40
CA GLU A 37 -5.29 24.90 -10.22
C GLU A 37 -5.77 24.04 -9.04
N TRP A 38 -5.42 22.75 -9.04
CA TRP A 38 -5.02 21.92 -7.87
C TRP A 38 -4.91 20.47 -8.35
N ASN A 39 -3.88 20.23 -9.17
CA ASN A 39 -3.24 18.93 -9.38
C ASN A 39 -1.72 19.16 -9.55
N ILE A 40 -1.20 20.12 -8.78
CA ILE A 40 0.20 20.47 -8.67
C ILE A 40 0.54 20.28 -7.19
N MET A 41 1.11 19.14 -6.85
CA MET A 41 1.98 18.96 -5.69
C MET A 41 3.11 18.09 -6.23
N CYS A 42 4.34 18.54 -6.41
CA CYS A 42 5.09 19.52 -5.63
C CYS A 42 5.84 20.48 -6.56
N ARG A 43 5.85 21.78 -6.25
CA ARG A 43 6.79 22.73 -6.86
C ARG A 43 7.71 23.27 -5.77
N GLU A 44 9.01 23.28 -6.10
CA GLU A 44 10.03 24.21 -5.59
C GLU A 44 10.21 24.30 -4.07
N CYS A 45 10.86 23.28 -3.48
CA CYS A 45 11.83 23.38 -2.37
C CYS A 45 12.18 21.97 -1.90
N CYS A 46 13.01 21.25 -2.66
CA CYS A 46 13.86 20.22 -2.09
C CYS A 46 15.21 20.90 -1.82
N GLU A 47 15.35 21.55 -0.68
CA GLU A 47 16.69 21.76 -0.15
C GLU A 47 17.22 20.40 0.29
N TYR A 48 18.41 20.06 -0.19
CA TYR A 48 19.11 18.86 0.21
C TYR A 48 19.61 19.06 1.64
N ASP A 49 18.91 18.52 2.64
CA ASP A 49 19.49 18.41 3.97
C ASP A 49 20.47 17.24 3.98
N GLN A 50 21.75 17.58 4.05
CA GLN A 50 22.82 16.64 4.36
C GLN A 50 22.66 16.26 5.84
N ILE A 51 21.89 15.21 6.12
CA ILE A 51 21.71 14.77 7.51
C ILE A 51 23.01 14.08 7.94
N GLU A 52 23.73 14.73 8.85
CA GLU A 52 24.87 14.16 9.55
C GLU A 52 24.37 13.14 10.58
N CYS A 53 24.51 11.85 10.28
CA CYS A 53 24.29 10.84 11.30
C CYS A 53 25.60 10.46 11.99
N VAL A 54 25.56 10.49 13.33
CA VAL A 54 26.60 10.00 14.23
C VAL A 54 26.20 8.61 14.71
N CYS A 55 27.00 7.59 14.39
CA CYS A 55 26.78 6.25 14.94
C CYS A 55 27.03 6.24 16.45
N PRO A 56 26.23 5.51 17.25
CA PRO A 56 26.46 5.40 18.69
C PRO A 56 27.73 4.57 18.91
N GLY A 57 28.83 5.25 19.24
CA GLY A 57 30.09 4.64 19.65
C GLY A 57 31.36 5.30 19.12
N ARG A 58 31.33 6.04 17.99
CA ARG A 58 32.49 6.81 17.49
C ARG A 58 32.01 8.04 16.72
N LYS A 59 32.53 9.21 17.10
CA LYS A 59 32.22 10.54 16.53
C LYS A 59 32.75 10.70 15.09
N GLU A 60 32.19 9.99 14.12
CA GLU A 60 32.45 10.25 12.69
C GLU A 60 31.12 10.31 11.91
N VAL A 61 31.03 11.31 11.03
CA VAL A 61 29.84 11.68 10.24
C VAL A 61 29.83 10.89 8.93
N VAL A 62 28.72 10.23 8.62
CA VAL A 62 28.43 9.66 7.30
C VAL A 62 27.07 10.18 6.86
N GLY A 63 27.07 10.98 5.78
CA GLY A 63 25.87 11.62 5.25
C GLY A 63 25.04 10.69 4.37
N TYR A 64 23.72 10.85 4.44
CA TYR A 64 22.78 10.37 3.44
C TYR A 64 21.91 11.54 2.98
N THR A 65 21.43 11.47 1.73
CA THR A 65 20.50 12.45 1.16
C THR A 65 19.13 11.81 1.07
N ILE A 66 18.13 12.34 1.79
CA ILE A 66 16.73 11.93 1.67
C ILE A 66 15.93 13.17 1.30
N PRO A 67 15.11 13.15 0.23
CA PRO A 67 14.18 14.24 -0.02
C PRO A 67 13.12 14.26 1.10
N CYS A 68 12.98 15.38 1.79
CA CYS A 68 11.89 15.63 2.74
C CYS A 68 10.97 16.72 2.21
N CYS A 69 9.68 16.60 2.52
CA CYS A 69 8.73 17.68 2.27
C CYS A 69 8.55 18.46 3.56
N ARG A 70 8.56 19.80 3.48
CA ARG A 70 8.16 20.62 4.62
C ARG A 70 6.63 20.56 4.81
N ASN A 71 6.18 20.39 6.04
CA ASN A 71 4.77 20.47 6.39
C ASN A 71 4.28 21.93 6.44
N GLU A 72 3.00 22.16 6.75
CA GLU A 72 2.41 23.51 6.89
C GLU A 72 3.07 24.36 8.00
N GLU A 73 3.85 23.72 8.90
CA GLU A 73 4.60 24.34 9.99
C GLU A 73 6.11 24.50 9.67
N ASN A 74 6.50 24.24 8.42
CA ASN A 74 7.87 24.38 7.91
C ASN A 74 8.90 23.38 8.48
N GLU A 75 8.46 22.22 9.01
CA GLU A 75 9.30 21.13 9.50
C GLU A 75 9.47 20.01 8.46
N CYS A 76 10.65 19.39 8.34
CA CYS A 76 10.91 18.33 7.36
C CYS A 76 10.33 16.98 7.79
N ASP A 77 9.34 16.47 7.05
CA ASP A 77 8.69 15.18 7.32
C ASP A 77 9.20 14.11 6.34
N SER A 78 9.53 12.93 6.88
CA SER A 78 10.04 11.80 6.09
C SER A 78 8.90 11.21 5.26
N CYS A 79 9.00 11.28 3.94
CA CYS A 79 7.93 10.98 2.99
C CYS A 79 7.08 9.73 3.34
N LEU A 80 5.81 9.97 3.68
CA LEU A 80 4.72 9.00 3.54
C LEU A 80 4.49 8.70 2.05
N ILE A 81 5.11 7.61 1.57
CA ILE A 81 4.97 6.95 0.26
C ILE A 81 3.78 7.46 -0.58
N HIS A 82 4.06 8.42 -1.47
CA HIS A 82 3.17 8.86 -2.54
C HIS A 82 3.53 8.05 -3.82
N PRO A 83 2.56 7.52 -4.59
CA PRO A 83 2.83 6.67 -5.77
C PRO A 83 3.35 7.44 -7.01
N GLY A 84 3.94 8.62 -6.79
CA GLY A 84 4.59 9.46 -7.81
C GLY A 84 5.87 10.14 -7.32
N CYS A 85 6.37 9.77 -6.13
CA CYS A 85 7.72 10.11 -5.71
C CYS A 85 8.58 8.86 -5.95
N THR A 86 9.45 8.90 -6.95
CA THR A 86 10.45 7.85 -7.13
C THR A 86 11.53 8.05 -6.08
N ILE A 87 11.61 7.13 -5.12
CA ILE A 87 12.72 7.05 -4.17
C ILE A 87 13.96 6.68 -4.98
N PHE A 88 14.99 7.52 -4.96
CA PHE A 88 16.34 7.08 -5.32
C PHE A 88 16.86 6.16 -4.23
N GLU A 89 16.84 4.85 -4.47
CA GLU A 89 17.64 3.91 -3.68
C GLU A 89 19.03 3.79 -4.31
N ASN A 90 19.93 4.73 -3.99
CA ASN A 90 21.36 4.52 -4.23
C ASN A 90 21.97 3.78 -3.03
N CYS A 91 21.54 2.53 -2.81
CA CYS A 91 22.18 1.66 -1.82
C CYS A 91 23.43 1.01 -2.45
N LYS A 92 24.64 1.41 -2.03
CA LYS A 92 25.87 0.65 -2.30
C LYS A 92 26.00 -0.47 -1.25
N SER A 93 26.23 -1.72 -1.68
CA SER A 93 26.56 -2.83 -0.77
C SER A 93 28.02 -3.25 -0.96
N CYS A 94 28.82 -3.29 0.11
CA CYS A 94 30.23 -3.65 0.06
C CYS A 94 30.42 -5.18 -0.05
N ARG A 95 31.08 -5.67 -1.12
CA ARG A 95 31.62 -7.04 -1.22
C ARG A 95 33.00 -7.07 -1.89
N ASN A 96 33.73 -8.16 -1.64
CA ASN A 96 35.19 -8.27 -1.63
C ASN A 96 35.85 -8.48 -3.03
N GLY A 97 36.80 -7.60 -3.40
CA GLY A 97 37.85 -7.75 -4.45
C GLY A 97 37.54 -7.23 -5.87
N SER A 98 38.48 -6.93 -6.78
CA SER A 98 39.88 -6.41 -6.74
C SER A 98 40.35 -6.11 -8.20
N TRP A 99 41.21 -5.10 -8.38
CA TRP A 99 41.97 -4.63 -9.58
C TRP A 99 41.19 -3.85 -10.65
N GLY A 100 41.63 -2.71 -11.19
CA GLY A 100 42.84 -1.91 -11.03
C GLY A 100 42.93 -0.94 -12.24
N GLY A 101 43.06 0.37 -12.02
CA GLY A 101 43.24 1.34 -13.11
C GLY A 101 42.70 2.74 -12.81
N THR A 102 43.53 3.54 -12.14
CA THR A 102 43.62 5.02 -12.05
C THR A 102 42.41 5.91 -12.39
N LEU A 103 42.05 6.71 -11.36
CA LEU A 103 41.18 7.91 -11.32
C LEU A 103 39.72 7.63 -10.91
N ASP A 104 39.50 7.44 -9.60
CA ASP A 104 38.41 8.06 -8.82
C ASP A 104 38.52 7.65 -7.33
N ASP A 105 38.62 8.66 -6.45
CA ASP A 105 39.03 8.54 -5.04
C ASP A 105 37.87 8.22 -4.07
N PHE A 106 37.40 6.98 -4.03
CA PHE A 106 36.56 6.51 -2.93
C PHE A 106 37.12 5.24 -2.28
N TYR A 107 38.03 5.45 -1.32
CA TYR A 107 38.62 4.42 -0.46
C TYR A 107 38.25 4.69 1.01
N VAL A 108 37.39 3.86 1.61
CA VAL A 108 37.05 3.93 3.04
C VAL A 108 37.38 2.59 3.72
N LYS A 109 38.32 2.61 4.67
CA LYS A 109 38.68 1.48 5.56
C LYS A 109 38.97 0.13 4.87
N GLY A 110 39.71 0.13 3.75
CA GLY A 110 40.23 -1.10 3.14
C GLY A 110 39.21 -1.95 2.36
N PHE A 111 38.02 -1.40 2.08
CA PHE A 111 37.00 -2.04 1.23
C PHE A 111 36.57 -1.06 0.14
N TYR A 112 36.53 -1.54 -1.11
CA TYR A 112 35.99 -0.80 -2.25
C TYR A 112 34.48 -1.09 -2.39
N CYS A 113 33.67 -0.07 -2.66
CA CYS A 113 32.25 -0.24 -2.96
C CYS A 113 32.07 -0.53 -4.46
N ALA A 114 31.96 -1.80 -4.85
CA ALA A 114 31.77 -2.19 -6.24
C ALA A 114 30.42 -2.90 -6.40
N GLU A 115 29.38 -2.14 -6.75
CA GLU A 115 28.26 -2.56 -7.61
C GLU A 115 27.25 -1.40 -7.73
N CYS A 116 27.02 -0.92 -8.96
CA CYS A 116 25.98 0.04 -9.29
C CYS A 116 24.60 -0.64 -9.37
N ARG A 117 23.51 0.13 -9.31
CA ARG A 117 22.14 -0.39 -9.58
C ARG A 117 22.16 -1.16 -10.91
N ALA A 118 21.44 -2.27 -10.98
CA ALA A 118 21.33 -3.07 -12.20
C ALA A 118 20.96 -2.18 -13.41
N GLY A 119 21.80 -2.22 -14.45
CA GLY A 119 21.67 -1.37 -15.65
C GLY A 119 22.58 -0.14 -15.65
N TRP A 120 23.18 0.23 -14.52
CA TRP A 120 24.11 1.36 -14.37
C TRP A 120 25.55 0.87 -14.21
N TYR A 121 26.51 1.65 -14.69
CA TYR A 121 27.94 1.38 -14.66
C TYR A 121 28.74 2.70 -14.64
N GLY A 122 30.07 2.61 -14.63
CA GLY A 122 30.96 3.76 -14.44
C GLY A 122 31.33 3.95 -12.96
N GLY A 123 32.48 4.56 -12.68
CA GLY A 123 32.97 4.80 -11.30
C GLY A 123 32.00 5.63 -10.46
N ASP A 124 31.21 6.48 -11.12
CA ASP A 124 30.18 7.35 -10.55
C ASP A 124 28.77 6.72 -10.53
N CYS A 125 28.57 5.55 -11.15
CA CYS A 125 27.26 4.94 -11.39
C CYS A 125 26.26 5.83 -12.15
N MET A 126 26.74 6.78 -12.95
CA MET A 126 25.89 7.70 -13.74
C MET A 126 25.78 7.28 -15.21
N ARG A 127 26.46 6.21 -15.62
CA ARG A 127 26.37 5.70 -16.98
C ARG A 127 25.43 4.53 -17.09
N CYS A 128 24.67 4.45 -18.17
CA CYS A 128 23.81 3.31 -18.43
C CYS A 128 23.70 3.00 -19.93
N GLY A 129 23.05 1.89 -20.26
CA GLY A 129 22.82 1.49 -21.65
C GLY A 129 23.66 0.30 -22.13
N GLN A 130 23.43 -0.11 -23.39
CA GLN A 130 23.93 -1.36 -23.94
C GLN A 130 23.76 -1.44 -25.47
N VAL A 131 24.46 -2.38 -26.11
CA VAL A 131 24.29 -2.70 -27.54
C VAL A 131 23.22 -3.79 -27.72
N LEU A 132 22.20 -3.50 -28.52
CA LEU A 132 21.02 -4.34 -28.73
C LEU A 132 21.04 -4.94 -30.14
N ARG A 133 21.18 -6.27 -30.23
CA ARG A 133 21.16 -7.03 -31.50
C ARG A 133 19.94 -7.95 -31.56
N ALA A 134 18.78 -7.40 -31.90
CA ALA A 134 17.53 -8.15 -31.93
C ALA A 134 16.55 -7.57 -32.96
N PRO A 135 15.67 -8.40 -33.56
CA PRO A 135 14.68 -7.92 -34.52
C PRO A 135 13.55 -7.10 -33.89
N LYS A 136 13.39 -7.21 -32.57
CA LYS A 136 12.51 -6.36 -31.76
C LYS A 136 13.01 -6.32 -30.32
N GLY A 137 12.77 -5.23 -29.63
CA GLY A 137 13.14 -5.10 -28.22
C GLY A 137 12.60 -3.81 -27.60
N GLN A 138 13.09 -3.51 -26.40
CA GLN A 138 12.68 -2.33 -25.64
C GLN A 138 13.87 -1.70 -24.90
N ILE A 139 13.78 -0.39 -24.72
CA ILE A 139 14.67 0.43 -23.90
C ILE A 139 13.83 0.98 -22.76
N LEU A 140 14.28 0.76 -21.53
CA LEU A 140 13.59 1.20 -20.32
C LEU A 140 14.58 1.93 -19.43
N LEU A 141 14.27 3.18 -19.11
CA LEU A 141 14.99 4.01 -18.16
C LEU A 141 14.00 4.45 -17.08
N GLU A 142 14.22 4.01 -15.84
CA GLU A 142 13.34 4.27 -14.71
C GLU A 142 14.06 5.11 -13.65
N SER A 143 13.50 6.29 -13.36
CA SER A 143 13.96 7.19 -12.29
C SER A 143 15.45 7.53 -12.42
N TYR A 144 15.78 8.31 -13.46
CA TYR A 144 17.17 8.64 -13.79
C TYR A 144 17.76 9.63 -12.77
N PRO A 145 19.04 9.49 -12.37
CA PRO A 145 19.77 10.44 -11.52
C PRO A 145 20.16 11.69 -12.29
N LEU A 146 20.52 12.75 -11.56
CA LEU A 146 21.11 13.96 -12.14
C LEU A 146 22.47 13.63 -12.77
N ASN A 147 22.83 14.34 -13.84
CA ASN A 147 24.04 14.10 -14.63
C ASN A 147 24.18 12.67 -15.18
N ALA A 148 23.07 11.96 -15.39
CA ALA A 148 23.05 10.66 -16.03
C ALA A 148 23.39 10.75 -17.52
N HIS A 149 24.16 9.77 -17.99
CA HIS A 149 24.54 9.66 -19.39
C HIS A 149 24.37 8.22 -19.87
N CYS A 150 23.37 7.96 -20.71
CA CYS A 150 23.05 6.61 -21.15
C CYS A 150 23.04 6.46 -22.66
N GLU A 151 23.65 5.39 -23.15
CA GLU A 151 23.80 5.14 -24.59
C GLU A 151 23.33 3.74 -24.98
N TRP A 152 22.43 3.67 -25.96
CA TRP A 152 21.98 2.42 -26.57
C TRP A 152 22.25 2.44 -28.06
N THR A 153 22.93 1.40 -28.57
CA THR A 153 23.08 1.18 -30.01
C THR A 153 22.28 -0.04 -30.43
N ILE A 154 21.31 0.15 -31.32
CA ILE A 154 20.46 -0.90 -31.86
C ILE A 154 21.01 -1.30 -33.22
N HIS A 155 21.27 -2.59 -33.41
CA HIS A 155 21.64 -3.15 -34.71
C HIS A 155 20.55 -4.10 -35.22
N ALA A 156 20.03 -3.77 -36.38
CA ALA A 156 19.23 -4.64 -37.22
C ALA A 156 20.11 -5.49 -38.13
N LYS A 157 19.51 -6.50 -38.75
CA LYS A 157 20.15 -7.22 -39.85
C LYS A 157 20.49 -6.27 -41.02
N PRO A 158 21.61 -6.49 -41.73
CA PRO A 158 21.96 -5.70 -42.90
C PRO A 158 20.83 -5.67 -43.93
N GLY A 159 20.47 -4.46 -44.37
CA GLY A 159 19.39 -4.23 -45.35
C GLY A 159 18.00 -3.97 -44.75
N PHE A 160 17.84 -4.02 -43.42
CA PHE A 160 16.59 -3.66 -42.73
C PHE A 160 16.76 -2.36 -41.95
N ILE A 161 15.69 -1.56 -41.86
CA ILE A 161 15.65 -0.33 -41.05
C ILE A 161 14.97 -0.60 -39.71
N ILE A 162 15.21 0.28 -38.73
CA ILE A 162 14.71 0.15 -37.36
C ILE A 162 13.63 1.22 -37.14
N GLN A 163 12.48 0.83 -36.61
CA GLN A 163 11.46 1.74 -36.11
C GLN A 163 11.45 1.76 -34.59
N LEU A 164 11.63 2.94 -33.98
CA LEU A 164 11.58 3.20 -32.55
C LEU A 164 10.33 4.01 -32.20
N ARG A 165 9.61 3.60 -31.15
CA ARG A 165 8.44 4.33 -30.61
C ARG A 165 8.50 4.48 -29.10
N PHE A 166 8.17 5.67 -28.59
CA PHE A 166 8.05 5.91 -27.16
C PHE A 166 6.66 5.51 -26.67
N VAL A 167 6.62 4.58 -25.72
CA VAL A 167 5.40 4.18 -25.01
C VAL A 167 5.12 5.15 -23.86
N MET A 168 6.18 5.57 -23.17
CA MET A 168 6.19 6.54 -22.08
C MET A 168 7.42 7.46 -22.24
N LEU A 169 7.25 8.74 -21.93
CA LEU A 169 8.30 9.75 -21.86
C LEU A 169 7.97 10.68 -20.70
N SER A 170 8.90 10.85 -19.76
CA SER A 170 8.78 11.78 -18.64
C SER A 170 10.15 12.30 -18.24
N LEU A 171 10.51 13.43 -18.83
CA LEU A 171 11.77 14.15 -18.66
C LEU A 171 11.49 15.61 -18.29
N GLU A 172 12.50 16.36 -17.86
CA GLU A 172 12.35 17.81 -17.72
C GLU A 172 11.90 18.44 -19.04
N PHE A 173 10.90 19.32 -18.97
CA PHE A 173 10.42 20.03 -20.14
C PHE A 173 11.23 21.32 -20.33
N ASP A 174 11.80 21.47 -21.51
CA ASP A 174 12.37 22.71 -22.01
C ASP A 174 11.97 22.90 -23.47
N TYR A 175 11.76 24.15 -23.89
CA TYR A 175 11.37 24.45 -25.27
C TYR A 175 12.42 24.02 -26.30
N MET A 176 13.69 24.00 -25.90
CA MET A 176 14.83 23.60 -26.74
C MET A 176 15.43 22.26 -26.33
N CYS A 177 14.83 21.57 -25.35
CA CYS A 177 15.34 20.34 -24.75
C CYS A 177 16.82 20.43 -24.35
N GLN A 178 17.19 21.47 -23.62
CA GLN A 178 18.58 21.72 -23.18
C GLN A 178 18.95 21.06 -21.84
N TYR A 179 17.97 20.76 -20.98
CA TYR A 179 18.18 20.12 -19.69
C TYR A 179 18.24 18.59 -19.85
N ASP A 180 17.12 17.91 -19.60
CA ASP A 180 17.01 16.47 -19.76
C ASP A 180 16.42 16.11 -21.13
N TYR A 181 17.10 15.26 -21.89
CA TYR A 181 16.64 14.88 -23.21
C TYR A 181 17.03 13.47 -23.62
N VAL A 182 16.21 12.90 -24.49
CA VAL A 182 16.57 11.74 -25.31
C VAL A 182 16.82 12.22 -26.73
N GLU A 183 17.94 11.80 -27.27
CA GLU A 183 18.36 12.08 -28.63
C GLU A 183 18.50 10.77 -29.41
N VAL A 184 17.84 10.72 -30.57
CA VAL A 184 17.87 9.57 -31.47
C VAL A 184 18.65 9.96 -32.72
N ARG A 185 19.70 9.19 -33.01
CA ARG A 185 20.64 9.41 -34.11
C ARG A 185 20.62 8.23 -35.08
N ASP A 186 20.82 8.56 -36.35
CA ASP A 186 20.91 7.60 -37.44
C ASP A 186 22.35 7.10 -37.57
N GLY A 187 22.55 5.78 -37.44
CA GLY A 187 23.88 5.17 -37.33
C GLY A 187 24.10 4.42 -36.02
N ASP A 188 25.32 3.98 -35.78
CA ASP A 188 25.68 3.13 -34.63
C ASP A 188 26.43 3.86 -33.50
N ASN A 189 26.69 5.15 -33.65
CA ASN A 189 27.52 5.94 -32.76
C ASN A 189 27.01 7.39 -32.58
N SER A 190 27.70 8.13 -31.71
CA SER A 190 27.40 9.53 -31.36
C SER A 190 27.63 10.53 -32.51
N ASP A 191 28.39 10.18 -33.54
CA ASP A 191 28.65 11.04 -34.71
C ASP A 191 27.53 10.95 -35.75
N GLY A 192 26.58 10.02 -35.57
CA GLY A 192 25.40 9.85 -36.41
C GLY A 192 24.51 11.11 -36.46
N GLN A 193 23.82 11.29 -37.59
CA GLN A 193 22.92 12.43 -37.80
C GLN A 193 21.76 12.38 -36.79
N ILE A 194 21.49 13.50 -36.10
CA ILE A 194 20.36 13.59 -35.17
C ILE A 194 19.06 13.54 -35.95
N ILE A 195 18.25 12.52 -35.71
CA ILE A 195 16.90 12.39 -36.25
C ILE A 195 15.93 13.21 -35.41
N LYS A 196 15.99 13.06 -34.09
CA LYS A 196 15.10 13.76 -33.16
C LYS A 196 15.69 13.88 -31.77
N ARG A 197 15.54 15.06 -31.17
CA ARG A 197 15.70 15.29 -29.73
C ARG A 197 14.32 15.52 -29.09
N VAL A 198 14.07 14.88 -27.94
CA VAL A 198 12.79 14.94 -27.22
C VAL A 198 13.00 15.08 -25.72
N CYS A 199 12.11 15.84 -25.08
CA CYS A 199 12.09 16.11 -23.65
C CYS A 199 10.63 16.34 -23.19
N GLY A 200 10.39 16.53 -21.90
CA GLY A 200 9.05 16.66 -21.35
C GLY A 200 8.23 15.36 -21.37
N ASN A 201 6.91 15.49 -21.48
CA ASN A 201 5.96 14.37 -21.39
C ASN A 201 5.24 14.05 -22.72
N GLU A 202 5.51 14.81 -23.79
CA GLU A 202 4.86 14.65 -25.09
C GLU A 202 5.60 13.62 -25.94
N ARG A 203 4.90 12.57 -26.37
CA ARG A 203 5.52 11.47 -27.12
C ARG A 203 5.61 11.83 -28.61
N PRO A 204 6.79 11.70 -29.24
CA PRO A 204 6.93 11.93 -30.68
C PRO A 204 6.25 10.83 -31.51
N ALA A 205 6.04 11.12 -32.79
CA ALA A 205 5.69 10.09 -33.78
C ALA A 205 6.79 9.00 -33.87
N PRO A 206 6.47 7.78 -34.35
CA PRO A 206 7.47 6.73 -34.53
C PRO A 206 8.65 7.20 -35.40
N ILE A 207 9.86 6.92 -34.93
CA ILE A 207 11.12 7.34 -35.55
C ILE A 207 11.70 6.15 -36.32
N GLN A 208 12.18 6.37 -37.55
CA GLN A 208 12.77 5.33 -38.39
C GLN A 208 14.24 5.66 -38.72
N SER A 209 15.14 4.67 -38.68
CA SER A 209 16.51 4.80 -39.19
C SER A 209 16.55 4.75 -40.71
N THR A 210 17.63 5.24 -41.33
CA THR A 210 17.88 5.02 -42.77
C THR A 210 18.66 3.74 -43.03
N GLY A 211 19.52 3.34 -42.09
CA GLY A 211 20.33 2.13 -42.15
C GLY A 211 19.90 1.06 -41.15
N SER A 212 20.74 0.03 -41.01
CA SER A 212 20.53 -1.07 -40.06
C SER A 212 21.04 -0.78 -38.64
N SER A 213 21.31 0.48 -38.32
CA SER A 213 21.79 0.89 -37.00
C SER A 213 21.06 2.16 -36.54
N LEU A 214 20.72 2.21 -35.25
CA LEU A 214 20.12 3.37 -34.62
C LEU A 214 20.77 3.60 -33.25
N HIS A 215 21.20 4.82 -32.96
CA HIS A 215 21.81 5.17 -31.68
C HIS A 215 20.87 6.06 -30.88
N VAL A 216 20.70 5.76 -29.59
CA VAL A 216 19.82 6.47 -28.66
C VAL A 216 20.65 6.93 -27.47
N LEU A 217 20.72 8.23 -27.28
CA LEU A 217 21.43 8.89 -26.20
C LEU A 217 20.42 9.51 -25.23
N PHE A 218 20.59 9.29 -23.93
CA PHE A 218 19.90 10.02 -22.89
C PHE A 218 20.92 10.80 -22.06
N HIS A 219 20.60 12.07 -21.82
CA HIS A 219 21.39 12.97 -20.98
C HIS A 219 20.48 13.68 -20.01
N SER A 220 20.89 13.78 -18.75
CA SER A 220 20.25 14.65 -17.76
C SER A 220 21.21 15.69 -17.22
N ASP A 221 20.70 16.83 -16.77
CA ASP A 221 21.52 17.89 -16.21
C ASP A 221 21.69 17.77 -14.68
N GLY A 222 22.24 18.81 -14.06
CA GLY A 222 22.50 18.86 -12.62
C GLY A 222 21.30 19.19 -11.73
N SER A 223 20.08 19.32 -12.27
CA SER A 223 18.92 19.72 -11.49
C SER A 223 17.59 19.17 -12.00
N LYS A 224 16.72 18.73 -11.10
CA LYS A 224 15.42 18.11 -11.40
C LYS A 224 15.55 16.80 -12.19
N ASN A 225 14.71 15.84 -11.85
CA ASN A 225 14.68 14.55 -12.49
C ASN A 225 13.25 14.00 -12.45
N PHE A 226 12.95 13.06 -13.34
CA PHE A 226 11.60 12.54 -13.55
C PHE A 226 11.64 11.01 -13.75
N ASP A 227 10.50 10.42 -14.11
CA ASP A 227 10.34 8.96 -14.18
C ASP A 227 11.18 8.29 -15.28
N GLY A 228 11.65 9.04 -16.29
CA GLY A 228 12.43 8.51 -17.42
C GLY A 228 11.56 8.13 -18.61
N PHE A 229 11.92 7.08 -19.35
CA PHE A 229 11.22 6.72 -20.59
C PHE A 229 11.19 5.21 -20.86
N HIS A 230 10.18 4.80 -21.63
CA HIS A 230 10.03 3.45 -22.17
C HIS A 230 9.83 3.53 -23.67
N ALA A 231 10.77 2.97 -24.44
CA ALA A 231 10.72 2.89 -25.89
C ALA A 231 10.76 1.44 -26.37
N ILE A 232 10.07 1.17 -27.48
CA ILE A 232 10.06 -0.14 -28.14
C ILE A 232 10.62 0.04 -29.55
N PHE A 233 11.51 -0.86 -29.98
CA PHE A 233 12.04 -0.89 -31.33
C PHE A 233 11.70 -2.20 -32.04
N GLU A 234 11.57 -2.13 -33.36
CA GLU A 234 11.37 -3.28 -34.24
C GLU A 234 12.05 -3.06 -35.60
N GLU A 235 12.53 -4.15 -36.21
CA GLU A 235 12.99 -4.17 -37.59
C GLU A 235 11.79 -4.04 -38.53
N ILE A 236 11.84 -3.05 -39.42
CA ILE A 236 10.87 -2.91 -40.50
C ILE A 236 11.34 -3.80 -41.66
N THR A 237 10.53 -4.79 -41.94
CA THR A 237 10.71 -5.74 -43.03
C THR A 237 9.61 -5.55 -44.06
N ALA A 238 9.79 -6.13 -45.26
CA ALA A 238 8.73 -6.13 -46.27
C ALA A 238 7.41 -6.78 -45.80
N CYS A 239 7.46 -7.65 -44.76
CA CYS A 239 6.27 -8.23 -44.15
C CYS A 239 5.65 -7.36 -43.03
N SER A 240 6.31 -6.29 -42.58
CA SER A 240 5.82 -5.46 -41.45
C SER A 240 4.54 -4.69 -41.79
N SER A 241 4.23 -4.48 -43.07
CA SER A 241 2.96 -3.88 -43.53
C SER A 241 1.85 -4.90 -43.82
N SER A 242 2.09 -6.19 -43.55
CA SER A 242 1.17 -7.30 -43.88
C SER A 242 0.71 -7.30 -45.36
N PRO A 243 1.63 -7.43 -46.34
CA PRO A 243 1.34 -7.23 -47.75
C PRO A 243 0.62 -8.39 -48.46
N CYS A 244 0.35 -9.50 -47.79
CA CYS A 244 -0.33 -10.67 -48.37
C CYS A 244 -1.84 -10.62 -48.11
N PHE A 245 -2.63 -10.72 -49.16
CA PHE A 245 -4.09 -10.72 -49.08
C PHE A 245 -4.65 -12.10 -48.71
N HIS A 246 -5.93 -12.13 -48.34
CA HIS A 246 -6.68 -13.36 -48.05
C HIS A 246 -6.00 -14.31 -47.06
N ASP A 247 -5.47 -13.75 -45.95
CA ASP A 247 -4.74 -14.47 -44.90
C ASP A 247 -3.51 -15.26 -45.42
N GLY A 248 -2.96 -14.86 -46.56
CA GLY A 248 -1.69 -15.38 -47.07
C GLY A 248 -0.55 -15.15 -46.07
N THR A 249 0.33 -16.14 -45.93
CA THR A 249 1.47 -16.03 -45.02
C THR A 249 2.63 -15.31 -45.72
N CYS A 250 3.05 -14.17 -45.18
CA CYS A 250 4.20 -13.43 -45.70
C CYS A 250 5.52 -14.11 -45.28
N LEU A 251 6.34 -14.49 -46.26
CA LEU A 251 7.64 -15.12 -46.07
C LEU A 251 8.73 -14.19 -46.58
N LEU A 252 9.65 -13.81 -45.69
CA LEU A 252 10.85 -13.04 -46.06
C LEU A 252 11.84 -13.93 -46.82
N ASP A 253 12.34 -13.42 -47.93
CA ASP A 253 13.40 -14.07 -48.71
C ASP A 253 14.79 -13.61 -48.25
N LYS A 254 15.83 -14.37 -48.61
CA LYS A 254 17.21 -14.11 -48.19
C LYS A 254 17.78 -12.76 -48.66
N THR A 255 17.12 -12.12 -49.62
CA THR A 255 17.48 -10.81 -50.20
C THR A 255 16.77 -9.63 -49.54
N GLY A 256 15.91 -9.85 -48.53
CA GLY A 256 15.13 -8.80 -47.88
C GLY A 256 13.77 -8.50 -48.55
N SER A 257 13.49 -9.13 -49.69
CA SER A 257 12.16 -9.13 -50.33
C SER A 257 11.17 -10.07 -49.62
N TYR A 258 9.89 -10.03 -49.98
CA TYR A 258 8.87 -10.94 -49.47
C TYR A 258 8.23 -11.76 -50.60
N ARG A 259 7.74 -12.95 -50.25
CA ARG A 259 6.81 -13.72 -51.07
C ARG A 259 5.63 -14.15 -50.22
N CYS A 260 4.44 -14.23 -50.82
CA CYS A 260 3.26 -14.70 -50.12
C CYS A 260 3.06 -16.21 -50.37
N ALA A 261 2.91 -16.97 -49.30
CA ALA A 261 2.42 -18.33 -49.37
C ALA A 261 0.89 -18.29 -49.29
N CYS A 262 0.24 -18.54 -50.43
CA CYS A 262 -1.21 -18.43 -50.57
C CYS A 262 -1.92 -19.66 -50.02
N LEU A 263 -3.07 -19.41 -49.39
CA LEU A 263 -4.00 -20.47 -48.99
C LEU A 263 -4.61 -21.13 -50.24
N ALA A 264 -4.94 -22.41 -50.13
CA ALA A 264 -5.46 -23.21 -51.24
C ALA A 264 -6.69 -22.53 -51.89
N GLY A 265 -6.65 -22.37 -53.21
CA GLY A 265 -7.67 -21.62 -53.96
C GLY A 265 -7.28 -20.20 -54.32
N TYR A 266 -6.16 -19.67 -53.80
CA TYR A 266 -5.61 -18.37 -54.17
C TYR A 266 -4.24 -18.52 -54.84
N THR A 267 -3.95 -17.63 -55.79
CA THR A 267 -2.71 -17.53 -56.55
C THR A 267 -2.37 -16.05 -56.79
N GLY A 268 -1.25 -15.76 -57.43
CA GLY A 268 -0.72 -14.39 -57.55
C GLY A 268 0.39 -14.09 -56.54
N GLN A 269 1.08 -12.96 -56.73
CA GLN A 269 2.30 -12.64 -55.96
C GLN A 269 2.01 -12.21 -54.51
N GLN A 270 0.83 -11.63 -54.29
CA GLN A 270 0.28 -11.20 -53.00
C GLN A 270 -0.95 -12.03 -52.58
N CYS A 271 -1.21 -13.15 -53.26
CA CYS A 271 -2.41 -13.99 -53.10
C CYS A 271 -3.71 -13.30 -53.53
N GLU A 272 -3.60 -12.37 -54.48
CA GLU A 272 -4.68 -11.52 -54.96
C GLU A 272 -5.68 -12.21 -55.91
N ASN A 273 -5.30 -13.33 -56.53
CA ASN A 273 -6.12 -14.00 -57.54
C ASN A 273 -6.75 -15.27 -56.97
N LEU A 274 -7.99 -15.58 -57.37
CA LEU A 274 -8.64 -16.87 -57.07
C LEU A 274 -8.32 -17.85 -58.21
N LEU A 275 -7.91 -19.08 -57.89
CA LEU A 275 -7.70 -20.16 -58.86
C LEU A 275 -9.04 -20.64 -59.40
N GLU A 276 -9.46 -20.13 -60.55
CA GLU A 276 -10.59 -20.70 -61.28
C GLU A 276 -10.17 -22.02 -61.94
N ALA A 277 -10.64 -23.14 -61.39
CA ALA A 277 -10.48 -24.45 -61.97
C ALA A 277 -11.33 -24.54 -63.25
N GLY A 278 -10.66 -24.52 -64.40
CA GLY A 278 -11.31 -24.57 -65.70
C GLY A 278 -12.20 -25.80 -65.89
N LYS A 279 -13.35 -25.60 -66.52
CA LYS A 279 -13.93 -26.59 -67.44
C LYS A 279 -14.45 -25.92 -68.71
N SER A 280 -13.86 -26.39 -69.80
CA SER A 280 -14.29 -26.29 -71.18
C SER A 280 -15.76 -26.63 -71.37
N LYS A 281 -16.36 -25.97 -72.36
CA LYS A 281 -17.69 -26.18 -72.96
C LYS A 281 -18.04 -27.67 -73.13
N ILE A 282 -19.28 -28.05 -72.80
CA ILE A 282 -20.18 -28.92 -73.58
C ILE A 282 -21.63 -28.63 -73.14
N LYS A 283 -22.53 -28.70 -74.13
CA LYS A 283 -23.96 -28.31 -74.16
C LYS A 283 -24.87 -29.36 -73.48
N ALA A 284 -26.06 -28.91 -73.07
CA ALA A 284 -27.14 -29.56 -72.29
C ALA A 284 -27.66 -30.93 -72.80
N PRO A 285 -28.48 -31.68 -72.02
CA PRO A 285 -29.91 -31.35 -71.86
C PRO A 285 -30.50 -31.52 -70.43
N GLU A 286 -31.68 -30.91 -70.26
CA GLU A 286 -32.63 -31.00 -69.15
C GLU A 286 -33.00 -32.46 -68.82
N ASP A 287 -33.02 -32.84 -67.54
CA ASP A 287 -34.24 -33.33 -66.87
C ASP A 287 -34.03 -33.42 -65.34
N SER A 288 -35.13 -33.16 -64.64
CA SER A 288 -35.47 -33.40 -63.22
C SER A 288 -34.52 -34.23 -62.32
N LEU A 289 -34.34 -33.78 -61.07
CA LEU A 289 -34.98 -34.36 -59.86
C LEU A 289 -34.28 -33.89 -58.56
N SER A 290 -35.12 -33.59 -57.57
CA SER A 290 -34.87 -33.14 -56.19
C SER A 290 -33.56 -33.55 -55.50
N VAL A 291 -32.87 -32.58 -54.90
CA VAL A 291 -31.90 -32.82 -53.82
C VAL A 291 -32.23 -31.90 -52.64
N LEU A 292 -32.46 -32.52 -51.49
CA LEU A 292 -32.63 -31.90 -50.18
C LEU A 292 -31.52 -30.87 -49.94
N GLU A 293 -31.87 -29.60 -49.71
CA GLU A 293 -30.89 -28.60 -49.26
C GLU A 293 -30.31 -29.05 -47.91
N GLU A 294 -29.04 -29.44 -47.89
CA GLU A 294 -28.29 -29.59 -46.65
C GLU A 294 -28.19 -28.21 -45.98
N ARG A 295 -29.02 -27.97 -44.96
CA ARG A 295 -29.03 -26.73 -44.18
C ARG A 295 -27.84 -26.68 -43.23
N ASN A 296 -26.66 -26.37 -43.78
CA ASN A 296 -25.44 -26.18 -43.02
C ASN A 296 -25.37 -24.75 -42.45
N CYS A 297 -24.80 -24.58 -41.25
CA CYS A 297 -24.67 -23.25 -40.66
C CYS A 297 -23.48 -22.49 -41.26
N SER A 298 -23.62 -21.18 -41.47
CA SER A 298 -22.50 -20.30 -41.84
C SER A 298 -21.47 -20.21 -40.71
N ASP A 299 -20.20 -19.96 -41.02
CA ASP A 299 -19.17 -19.76 -39.99
C ASP A 299 -19.51 -18.58 -39.04
N PRO A 300 -19.65 -18.80 -37.72
CA PRO A 300 -20.16 -17.77 -36.79
C PRO A 300 -19.17 -16.62 -36.51
N GLY A 301 -17.99 -16.60 -37.13
CA GLY A 301 -16.95 -15.58 -36.89
C GLY A 301 -16.33 -15.67 -35.49
N GLY A 302 -15.16 -15.05 -35.31
CA GLY A 302 -14.51 -14.93 -33.99
C GLY A 302 -14.88 -13.62 -33.29
N PRO A 303 -15.00 -13.59 -31.95
CA PRO A 303 -15.21 -12.34 -31.23
C PRO A 303 -13.96 -11.44 -31.34
N VAL A 304 -14.16 -10.14 -31.52
CA VAL A 304 -13.08 -9.15 -31.50
C VAL A 304 -12.37 -9.19 -30.13
N ASN A 305 -11.04 -9.25 -30.11
CA ASN A 305 -10.23 -9.53 -28.90
C ASN A 305 -10.46 -10.92 -28.29
N GLY A 306 -10.81 -11.91 -29.11
CA GLY A 306 -10.92 -13.31 -28.72
C GLY A 306 -10.69 -14.24 -29.90
N TYR A 307 -10.88 -15.54 -29.66
CA TYR A 307 -10.75 -16.60 -30.66
C TYR A 307 -11.82 -17.67 -30.43
N LYS A 308 -12.02 -18.55 -31.41
CA LYS A 308 -12.94 -19.67 -31.33
C LYS A 308 -12.20 -20.98 -31.56
N LYS A 309 -12.72 -22.08 -31.02
CA LYS A 309 -12.20 -23.44 -31.19
C LYS A 309 -13.37 -24.40 -31.35
N ILE A 310 -13.28 -25.31 -32.32
CA ILE A 310 -14.26 -26.39 -32.45
C ILE A 310 -13.95 -27.41 -31.36
N THR A 311 -14.95 -27.73 -30.54
CA THR A 311 -14.80 -28.62 -29.38
C THR A 311 -15.61 -29.89 -29.48
N GLY A 312 -16.47 -30.03 -30.50
CA GLY A 312 -17.18 -31.28 -30.78
C GLY A 312 -17.96 -31.26 -32.10
N GLY A 313 -18.35 -32.44 -32.57
CA GLY A 313 -19.19 -32.63 -33.76
C GLY A 313 -18.43 -32.77 -35.10
N PRO A 314 -19.14 -32.77 -36.24
CA PRO A 314 -18.59 -33.24 -37.53
C PRO A 314 -17.60 -32.28 -38.23
N GLY A 315 -17.47 -31.04 -37.75
CA GLY A 315 -16.47 -30.08 -38.24
C GLY A 315 -16.94 -29.19 -39.41
N LEU A 316 -15.97 -28.53 -40.07
CA LEU A 316 -16.22 -27.61 -41.19
C LEU A 316 -16.30 -28.33 -42.55
N ILE A 317 -17.12 -27.80 -43.45
CA ILE A 317 -17.17 -28.11 -44.88
C ILE A 317 -16.60 -26.92 -45.65
N ASN A 318 -15.56 -27.16 -46.47
CA ASN A 318 -14.97 -26.17 -47.39
C ASN A 318 -14.58 -24.82 -46.74
N GLY A 319 -14.31 -24.79 -45.43
CA GLY A 319 -13.87 -23.59 -44.69
C GLY A 319 -14.94 -22.52 -44.40
N HIS A 320 -16.10 -22.56 -45.08
CA HIS A 320 -17.14 -21.53 -44.96
C HIS A 320 -18.44 -21.99 -44.29
N TYR A 321 -18.73 -23.30 -44.34
CA TYR A 321 -19.95 -23.89 -43.80
C TYR A 321 -19.63 -24.90 -42.71
N VAL A 322 -20.50 -25.01 -41.72
CA VAL A 322 -20.33 -25.88 -40.56
C VAL A 322 -21.44 -26.92 -40.55
N LYS A 323 -21.06 -28.20 -40.39
CA LYS A 323 -22.02 -29.31 -40.33
C LYS A 323 -22.94 -29.20 -39.12
N ILE A 324 -24.20 -29.58 -39.31
CA ILE A 324 -25.19 -29.75 -38.24
C ILE A 324 -24.60 -30.62 -37.12
N GLY A 325 -24.80 -30.21 -35.88
CA GLY A 325 -24.26 -30.88 -34.69
C GLY A 325 -22.84 -30.45 -34.29
N THR A 326 -22.17 -29.58 -35.05
CA THR A 326 -20.86 -29.04 -34.65
C THR A 326 -20.98 -28.05 -33.51
N ILE A 327 -20.11 -28.17 -32.51
CA ILE A 327 -20.03 -27.34 -31.30
C ILE A 327 -18.76 -26.49 -31.38
N VAL A 328 -18.95 -25.17 -31.30
CA VAL A 328 -17.87 -24.18 -31.29
C VAL A 328 -17.81 -23.51 -29.92
N SER A 329 -16.63 -23.49 -29.31
CA SER A 329 -16.34 -22.78 -28.07
C SER A 329 -15.58 -21.47 -28.33
N PHE A 330 -15.90 -20.44 -27.57
CA PHE A 330 -15.36 -19.10 -27.73
C PHE A 330 -14.55 -18.67 -26.51
N PHE A 331 -13.44 -17.97 -26.75
CA PHE A 331 -12.48 -17.54 -25.74
C PHE A 331 -12.12 -16.07 -25.97
N CYS A 332 -11.85 -15.34 -24.89
CA CYS A 332 -11.36 -13.96 -24.97
C CYS A 332 -9.87 -13.88 -24.65
N ASN A 333 -9.19 -12.90 -25.26
CA ASN A 333 -7.81 -12.59 -24.95
C ASN A 333 -7.67 -12.07 -23.51
N ASN A 334 -6.47 -12.21 -22.95
CA ASN A 334 -6.16 -11.77 -21.58
C ASN A 334 -6.63 -10.32 -21.35
N SER A 335 -7.39 -10.09 -20.27
CA SER A 335 -8.09 -8.84 -19.86
C SER A 335 -9.53 -8.63 -20.33
N TYR A 336 -10.07 -9.49 -21.21
CA TYR A 336 -11.46 -9.43 -21.65
C TYR A 336 -12.27 -10.60 -21.09
N VAL A 337 -13.58 -10.37 -20.95
CA VAL A 337 -14.54 -11.33 -20.40
C VAL A 337 -15.56 -11.64 -21.48
N LEU A 338 -15.87 -12.94 -21.64
CA LEU A 338 -16.84 -13.39 -22.61
C LEU A 338 -18.26 -13.05 -22.12
N SER A 339 -19.03 -12.38 -22.98
CA SER A 339 -20.44 -12.09 -22.78
C SER A 339 -21.25 -12.78 -23.86
N GLY A 340 -22.21 -13.62 -23.48
CA GLY A 340 -22.96 -14.50 -24.38
C GLY A 340 -22.67 -15.98 -24.14
N ASN A 341 -23.03 -16.84 -25.09
CA ASN A 341 -22.87 -18.28 -24.93
C ASN A 341 -21.42 -18.71 -25.20
N GLU A 342 -20.77 -19.32 -24.20
CA GLU A 342 -19.40 -19.86 -24.32
C GLU A 342 -19.29 -20.92 -25.42
N LYS A 343 -20.37 -21.71 -25.61
CA LYS A 343 -20.46 -22.74 -26.64
C LYS A 343 -21.72 -22.52 -27.46
N ARG A 344 -21.61 -22.65 -28.78
CA ARG A 344 -22.73 -22.63 -29.71
C ARG A 344 -22.71 -23.89 -30.56
N THR A 345 -23.89 -24.43 -30.87
CA THR A 345 -24.09 -25.64 -31.65
C THR A 345 -24.87 -25.30 -32.91
N CYS A 346 -24.44 -25.81 -34.07
CA CYS A 346 -25.20 -25.71 -35.31
C CYS A 346 -26.41 -26.65 -35.25
N GLN A 347 -27.62 -26.10 -35.30
CA GLN A 347 -28.87 -26.83 -35.14
C GLN A 347 -29.41 -27.33 -36.49
N GLU A 348 -30.37 -28.27 -36.46
CA GLU A 348 -30.96 -28.87 -37.67
C GLU A 348 -31.68 -27.87 -38.59
N ASN A 349 -32.05 -26.71 -38.05
CA ASN A 349 -32.66 -25.62 -38.83
C ASN A 349 -31.64 -24.78 -39.63
N GLY A 350 -30.33 -25.06 -39.50
CA GLY A 350 -29.26 -24.27 -40.13
C GLY A 350 -28.87 -23.00 -39.35
N GLU A 351 -29.38 -22.80 -38.13
CA GLU A 351 -29.04 -21.68 -37.26
C GLU A 351 -28.16 -22.10 -36.07
N TRP A 352 -27.43 -21.13 -35.52
CA TRP A 352 -26.60 -21.35 -34.33
C TRP A 352 -27.39 -21.16 -33.04
N SER A 353 -27.26 -22.10 -32.12
CA SER A 353 -27.88 -22.01 -30.80
C SER A 353 -27.37 -20.78 -30.01
N GLY A 354 -28.27 -20.13 -29.26
CA GLY A 354 -27.92 -19.06 -28.32
C GLY A 354 -27.44 -17.76 -28.97
N LYS A 355 -26.94 -16.84 -28.15
CA LYS A 355 -26.44 -15.51 -28.57
C LYS A 355 -24.96 -15.61 -28.98
N GLN A 356 -24.58 -14.92 -30.06
CA GLN A 356 -23.18 -14.77 -30.45
C GLN A 356 -22.39 -14.08 -29.34
N PRO A 357 -21.29 -14.68 -28.85
CA PRO A 357 -20.53 -14.09 -27.77
C PRO A 357 -19.65 -12.93 -28.24
N ILE A 358 -19.44 -11.97 -27.35
CA ILE A 358 -18.57 -10.81 -27.52
C ILE A 358 -17.58 -10.71 -26.35
N CYS A 359 -16.39 -10.16 -26.59
CA CYS A 359 -15.39 -9.94 -25.55
C CYS A 359 -15.46 -8.51 -25.03
N ILE A 360 -15.83 -8.34 -23.76
CA ILE A 360 -15.97 -7.04 -23.12
C ILE A 360 -14.99 -6.87 -21.96
N LYS A 361 -14.49 -5.65 -21.75
CA LYS A 361 -13.71 -5.34 -20.55
C LYS A 361 -14.64 -5.17 -19.36
N ALA A 362 -14.33 -5.86 -18.28
CA ALA A 362 -15.07 -5.79 -17.02
C ALA A 362 -14.11 -6.00 -15.84
N CYS A 363 -14.51 -5.54 -14.67
CA CYS A 363 -13.73 -5.76 -13.45
C CYS A 363 -14.25 -6.98 -12.72
N ARG A 364 -13.36 -7.91 -12.38
CA ARG A 364 -13.68 -9.01 -11.47
C ARG A 364 -14.04 -8.45 -10.11
N GLU A 365 -15.08 -8.97 -9.49
CA GLU A 365 -15.48 -8.55 -8.15
C GLU A 365 -14.31 -8.69 -7.16
N PRO A 366 -13.99 -7.64 -6.39
CA PRO A 366 -12.89 -7.72 -5.43
C PRO A 366 -13.24 -8.70 -4.31
N LYS A 367 -12.27 -9.52 -3.91
CA LYS A 367 -12.35 -10.27 -2.66
C LYS A 367 -12.30 -9.27 -1.50
N ILE A 368 -13.29 -9.32 -0.64
CA ILE A 368 -13.39 -8.48 0.56
C ILE A 368 -13.45 -9.36 1.80
N SER A 369 -13.00 -8.82 2.93
CA SER A 369 -13.16 -9.45 4.25
C SER A 369 -14.63 -9.45 4.65
N ASP A 370 -15.05 -10.44 5.44
CA ASP A 370 -16.42 -10.55 5.99
C ASP A 370 -16.81 -9.34 6.87
N LEU A 371 -15.82 -8.58 7.35
CA LEU A 371 -16.02 -7.35 8.13
C LEU A 371 -16.39 -6.14 7.25
N VAL A 372 -16.29 -6.25 5.94
CA VAL A 372 -16.56 -5.17 4.99
C VAL A 372 -17.90 -5.43 4.32
N ARG A 373 -18.84 -4.49 4.44
CA ARG A 373 -20.06 -4.48 3.65
C ARG A 373 -19.84 -3.68 2.37
N ARG A 374 -20.29 -4.23 1.24
CA ARG A 374 -20.23 -3.58 -0.07
C ARG A 374 -21.63 -3.25 -0.59
N ARG A 375 -21.75 -2.11 -1.26
CA ARG A 375 -22.96 -1.71 -1.99
C ARG A 375 -22.59 -1.31 -3.42
N VAL A 376 -23.30 -1.87 -4.41
CA VAL A 376 -23.18 -1.42 -5.80
C VAL A 376 -23.98 -0.13 -5.95
N LEU A 377 -23.30 0.93 -6.35
CA LEU A 377 -23.93 2.20 -6.67
C LEU A 377 -24.28 2.25 -8.16
N PRO A 378 -25.42 2.88 -8.53
CA PRO A 378 -25.76 3.07 -9.92
C PRO A 378 -24.67 3.89 -10.62
N MET A 379 -24.47 3.66 -11.92
CA MET A 379 -23.54 4.45 -12.73
C MET A 379 -23.97 5.92 -12.69
N GLN A 380 -23.27 6.72 -11.89
CA GLN A 380 -23.37 8.16 -11.92
C GLN A 380 -22.31 8.67 -12.89
N ILE A 381 -22.76 9.29 -13.98
CA ILE A 381 -21.90 10.13 -14.80
C ILE A 381 -21.53 11.30 -13.91
N GLN A 382 -20.34 11.26 -13.31
CA GLN A 382 -19.83 12.45 -12.63
C GLN A 382 -19.50 13.46 -13.72
N SER A 383 -20.39 14.42 -13.92
CA SER A 383 -20.06 15.66 -14.61
C SER A 383 -19.08 16.41 -13.73
N ARG A 384 -17.81 16.02 -13.79
CA ARG A 384 -16.74 16.88 -13.28
C ARG A 384 -16.58 17.96 -14.33
N GLU A 385 -17.23 19.08 -14.12
CA GLU A 385 -16.89 20.28 -14.84
C GLU A 385 -15.45 20.61 -14.43
N THR A 386 -14.53 20.33 -15.34
CA THR A 386 -13.16 20.81 -15.17
C THR A 386 -13.19 22.34 -15.24
N PRO A 387 -12.20 23.03 -14.66
CA PRO A 387 -12.06 24.48 -14.83
C PRO A 387 -12.14 24.90 -16.31
N LEU A 388 -11.61 24.05 -17.19
CA LEU A 388 -11.72 24.17 -18.65
C LEU A 388 -13.17 24.03 -19.17
N HIS A 389 -13.94 23.05 -18.68
CA HIS A 389 -15.38 22.92 -19.01
C HIS A 389 -16.18 24.15 -18.56
N GLN A 390 -15.85 24.69 -17.38
CA GLN A 390 -16.50 25.90 -16.85
C GLN A 390 -16.12 27.14 -17.68
N LEU A 391 -14.84 27.27 -18.05
CA LEU A 391 -14.34 28.33 -18.90
C LEU A 391 -14.99 28.32 -20.30
N TYR A 392 -15.06 27.15 -20.96
CA TYR A 392 -15.72 27.03 -22.26
C TYR A 392 -17.23 27.27 -22.19
N SER A 393 -17.89 26.80 -21.12
CA SER A 393 -19.33 27.02 -20.94
C SER A 393 -19.66 28.48 -20.65
N ALA A 394 -18.76 29.21 -19.99
CA ALA A 394 -18.88 30.65 -19.73
C ALA A 394 -18.52 31.52 -20.95
N ALA A 395 -17.50 31.14 -21.71
CA ALA A 395 -17.03 31.88 -22.89
C ALA A 395 -17.96 31.73 -24.12
N PHE A 396 -18.65 30.59 -24.25
CA PHE A 396 -19.51 30.28 -25.39
C PHE A 396 -20.99 30.25 -25.00
N SER A 397 -21.51 31.35 -24.45
CA SER A 397 -22.96 31.53 -24.31
C SER A 397 -23.55 32.12 -25.60
N LYS A 398 -24.46 31.36 -26.24
CA LYS A 398 -25.27 31.68 -27.45
C LYS A 398 -24.72 31.31 -28.83
N GLN A 399 -23.99 30.21 -28.96
CA GLN A 399 -24.25 29.33 -30.11
C GLN A 399 -24.62 27.96 -29.60
N LYS A 400 -25.84 27.55 -29.94
CA LYS A 400 -26.41 26.24 -29.65
C LYS A 400 -25.54 25.18 -30.33
N LEU A 401 -24.45 24.76 -29.69
CA LEU A 401 -23.76 23.54 -30.06
C LEU A 401 -24.79 22.42 -29.88
N GLN A 402 -25.18 21.77 -30.98
CA GLN A 402 -26.00 20.55 -30.97
C GLN A 402 -25.24 19.33 -30.40
N GLY A 403 -24.29 19.54 -29.50
CA GLY A 403 -23.62 18.51 -28.73
C GLY A 403 -24.07 18.59 -27.29
N ALA A 404 -25.21 17.97 -26.97
CA ALA A 404 -25.63 17.75 -25.59
C ALA A 404 -24.46 17.19 -24.75
N PRO A 405 -24.40 17.45 -23.41
CA PRO A 405 -23.49 16.72 -22.54
C PRO A 405 -23.73 15.24 -22.81
N THR A 406 -22.67 14.55 -23.23
CA THR A 406 -22.63 13.14 -23.66
C THR A 406 -23.88 12.39 -23.23
N LYS A 407 -24.78 12.08 -24.19
CA LYS A 407 -25.85 11.09 -23.98
C LYS A 407 -25.26 9.98 -23.12
N LYS A 408 -26.00 9.56 -22.06
CA LYS A 408 -25.67 8.37 -21.26
C LYS A 408 -25.01 7.37 -22.19
N PRO A 409 -23.75 6.93 -21.96
CA PRO A 409 -23.23 5.82 -22.74
C PRO A 409 -24.29 4.73 -22.63
N ALA A 410 -24.80 4.29 -23.78
CA ALA A 410 -25.78 3.21 -23.82
C ALA A 410 -25.21 2.10 -22.94
N LEU A 411 -26.02 1.68 -21.97
CA LEU A 411 -25.68 0.63 -21.00
C LEU A 411 -24.94 -0.51 -21.73
N PRO A 412 -23.83 -1.01 -21.18
CA PRO A 412 -22.79 -1.69 -21.93
C PRO A 412 -23.32 -2.94 -22.65
N PHE A 413 -22.84 -3.13 -23.87
CA PHE A 413 -23.11 -4.28 -24.72
C PHE A 413 -22.86 -5.60 -23.96
N GLY A 414 -23.91 -6.39 -23.74
CA GLY A 414 -23.83 -7.81 -23.38
C GLY A 414 -23.90 -8.14 -21.88
N ASP A 415 -24.53 -9.28 -21.57
CA ASP A 415 -24.67 -9.85 -20.22
C ASP A 415 -23.30 -10.30 -19.66
N LEU A 416 -22.92 -9.87 -18.45
CA LEU A 416 -21.68 -10.32 -17.81
C LEU A 416 -21.88 -11.63 -17.03
N PRO A 417 -20.86 -12.51 -16.97
CA PRO A 417 -20.88 -13.67 -16.10
C PRO A 417 -20.83 -13.25 -14.62
N THR A 418 -21.32 -14.13 -13.75
CA THR A 418 -21.34 -13.92 -12.29
C THR A 418 -19.96 -13.59 -11.75
N GLY A 419 -19.87 -12.59 -10.87
CA GLY A 419 -18.61 -12.14 -10.27
C GLY A 419 -17.85 -11.11 -11.10
N TYR A 420 -18.47 -10.52 -12.12
CA TYR A 420 -17.93 -9.39 -12.88
C TYR A 420 -18.85 -8.19 -12.84
N GLN A 421 -18.25 -7.01 -12.91
CA GLN A 421 -18.95 -5.72 -12.91
C GLN A 421 -18.54 -4.91 -14.15
N HIS A 422 -19.51 -4.22 -14.73
CA HIS A 422 -19.28 -3.40 -15.92
C HIS A 422 -18.36 -2.21 -15.62
N LEU A 423 -17.72 -1.68 -16.67
CA LEU A 423 -16.94 -0.45 -16.60
C LEU A 423 -17.76 0.70 -16.00
N HIS A 424 -17.11 1.54 -15.22
CA HIS A 424 -17.67 2.67 -14.48
C HIS A 424 -18.67 2.31 -13.38
N THR A 425 -18.94 1.01 -13.14
CA THR A 425 -19.63 0.56 -11.93
C THR A 425 -18.86 1.03 -10.71
N GLN A 426 -19.59 1.54 -9.71
CA GLN A 426 -19.00 2.03 -8.47
C GLN A 426 -19.44 1.17 -7.31
N LEU A 427 -18.48 0.81 -6.48
CA LEU A 427 -18.70 0.08 -5.24
C LEU A 427 -18.42 1.01 -4.07
N GLN A 428 -19.33 1.06 -3.11
CA GLN A 428 -19.15 1.73 -1.82
C GLN A 428 -18.90 0.70 -0.74
N TYR A 429 -17.99 1.03 0.18
CA TYR A 429 -17.55 0.13 1.26
C TYR A 429 -17.71 0.78 2.62
N GLU A 430 -18.25 0.00 3.55
CA GLU A 430 -18.38 0.35 4.96
C GLU A 430 -18.02 -0.85 5.84
N CYS A 431 -17.64 -0.60 7.09
CA CYS A 431 -17.45 -1.69 8.03
C CYS A 431 -18.79 -2.18 8.56
N ILE A 432 -18.91 -3.48 8.79
CA ILE A 432 -20.17 -4.11 9.19
C ILE A 432 -20.65 -3.70 10.60
N SER A 433 -19.73 -3.18 11.42
CA SER A 433 -19.95 -2.84 12.82
C SER A 433 -19.22 -1.53 13.17
N PRO A 434 -19.80 -0.71 14.07
CA PRO A 434 -19.19 0.56 14.51
C PRO A 434 -17.90 0.36 15.32
N PHE A 435 -17.60 -0.86 15.79
CA PHE A 435 -16.34 -1.17 16.49
C PHE A 435 -15.13 -1.23 15.55
N TYR A 436 -15.33 -1.08 14.24
CA TYR A 436 -14.27 -1.12 13.25
C TYR A 436 -14.22 0.19 12.46
N ARG A 437 -13.00 0.64 12.15
CA ARG A 437 -12.75 1.74 11.22
C ARG A 437 -12.24 1.21 9.90
N ARG A 438 -12.66 1.84 8.81
CA ARG A 438 -12.24 1.52 7.45
C ARG A 438 -10.87 2.14 7.16
N LEU A 439 -9.94 1.33 6.68
CA LEU A 439 -8.74 1.75 5.96
C LEU A 439 -8.95 1.54 4.46
N GLY A 440 -8.29 2.35 3.63
CA GLY A 440 -8.42 2.30 2.18
C GLY A 440 -9.60 3.10 1.64
N SER A 441 -9.93 2.90 0.36
CA SER A 441 -10.90 3.75 -0.34
C SER A 441 -12.35 3.44 0.06
N SER A 442 -13.12 4.49 0.36
CA SER A 442 -14.56 4.41 0.65
C SER A 442 -15.40 4.01 -0.56
N ARG A 443 -14.93 4.37 -1.76
CA ARG A 443 -15.56 4.08 -3.04
C ARG A 443 -14.49 3.63 -4.04
N ARG A 444 -14.80 2.62 -4.84
CA ARG A 444 -13.94 2.13 -5.92
C ARG A 444 -14.75 2.06 -7.22
N THR A 445 -14.13 2.48 -8.32
CA THR A 445 -14.75 2.54 -9.64
C THR A 445 -14.07 1.51 -10.55
N CYS A 446 -14.85 0.76 -11.32
CA CYS A 446 -14.30 -0.12 -12.35
C CYS A 446 -13.78 0.72 -13.51
N LEU A 447 -12.47 0.71 -13.74
CA LEU A 447 -11.83 1.53 -14.77
C LEU A 447 -11.83 0.82 -16.12
N ARG A 448 -11.67 1.57 -17.22
CA ARG A 448 -11.52 1.04 -18.59
C ARG A 448 -10.35 0.06 -18.76
N THR A 449 -9.43 0.02 -17.80
CA THR A 449 -8.34 -0.95 -17.73
C THR A 449 -8.79 -2.35 -17.29
N GLY A 450 -10.03 -2.52 -16.81
CA GLY A 450 -10.51 -3.75 -16.18
C GLY A 450 -10.07 -3.89 -14.71
N LYS A 451 -9.49 -2.84 -14.12
CA LYS A 451 -9.05 -2.80 -12.71
C LYS A 451 -9.90 -1.83 -11.90
N TRP A 452 -10.05 -2.11 -10.60
CA TRP A 452 -10.70 -1.22 -9.64
C TRP A 452 -9.79 -0.07 -9.21
N SER A 453 -10.31 1.15 -9.21
CA SER A 453 -9.60 2.32 -8.69
C SER A 453 -9.37 2.25 -7.17
N GLY A 454 -8.44 3.05 -6.67
CA GLY A 454 -8.21 3.21 -5.23
C GLY A 454 -7.61 1.98 -4.54
N ARG A 455 -7.37 2.12 -3.23
CA ARG A 455 -6.80 1.07 -2.37
C ARG A 455 -7.90 0.13 -1.89
N ALA A 456 -7.59 -1.16 -1.77
CA ALA A 456 -8.52 -2.15 -1.26
C ALA A 456 -8.94 -1.80 0.18
N PRO A 457 -10.25 -1.84 0.50
CA PRO A 457 -10.72 -1.48 1.83
C PRO A 457 -10.50 -2.63 2.82
N SER A 458 -10.09 -2.30 4.03
CA SER A 458 -9.98 -3.22 5.15
C SER A 458 -10.57 -2.60 6.42
N CYS A 459 -11.23 -3.40 7.24
CA CYS A 459 -11.78 -2.95 8.53
C CYS A 459 -10.88 -3.41 9.65
N ILE A 460 -10.38 -2.45 10.46
CA ILE A 460 -9.57 -2.72 11.64
C ILE A 460 -10.32 -2.29 12.90
N PRO A 461 -10.17 -3.01 14.02
CA PRO A 461 -10.85 -2.64 15.25
C PRO A 461 -10.39 -1.28 15.75
N ILE A 462 -11.33 -0.52 16.30
CA ILE A 462 -11.07 0.74 16.98
C ILE A 462 -10.55 0.41 18.37
N CYS A 463 -9.40 0.95 18.75
CA CYS A 463 -8.84 0.75 20.07
C CYS A 463 -9.27 1.83 21.07
N GLY A 464 -9.26 1.47 22.36
CA GLY A 464 -9.31 2.41 23.49
C GLY A 464 -10.64 3.15 23.65
N LYS A 465 -11.72 2.74 22.98
CA LYS A 465 -13.04 3.35 23.11
C LYS A 465 -13.88 2.57 24.14
N ILE A 466 -14.46 3.29 25.09
CA ILE A 466 -15.45 2.74 26.04
C ILE A 466 -16.74 3.54 25.91
N GLU A 467 -17.89 2.88 25.79
CA GLU A 467 -19.19 3.56 25.76
C GLU A 467 -19.54 4.04 27.17
N ASN A 468 -19.90 5.32 27.31
CA ASN A 468 -20.48 5.92 28.53
C ASN A 468 -19.59 6.00 29.79
N VAL A 469 -18.31 6.38 29.67
CA VAL A 469 -17.49 6.75 30.85
C VAL A 469 -16.99 8.19 30.71
N THR A 470 -17.86 9.15 31.02
CA THR A 470 -17.46 10.51 31.41
C THR A 470 -17.07 10.49 32.89
N ALA A 471 -15.79 10.21 33.18
CA ALA A 471 -15.17 10.33 34.51
C ALA A 471 -15.73 9.36 35.62
N PRO A 472 -15.07 9.21 36.79
CA PRO A 472 -14.63 7.92 37.30
C PRO A 472 -15.67 7.26 38.21
N LYS A 473 -16.55 6.43 37.64
CA LYS A 473 -17.08 5.30 38.42
C LYS A 473 -16.10 4.15 38.27
N THR A 474 -15.21 3.94 39.23
CA THR A 474 -14.20 2.86 39.22
C THR A 474 -14.79 1.51 39.66
N GLN A 475 -15.94 1.51 40.34
CA GLN A 475 -16.65 0.29 40.73
C GLN A 475 -17.66 -0.14 39.66
N GLY A 476 -17.60 -1.42 39.27
CA GLY A 476 -18.57 -2.05 38.37
C GLY A 476 -18.36 -1.78 36.88
N VAL A 477 -17.28 -1.09 36.48
CA VAL A 477 -16.94 -0.87 35.07
C VAL A 477 -16.31 -2.11 34.46
N ARG A 478 -16.82 -2.49 33.28
CA ARG A 478 -16.24 -3.55 32.46
C ARG A 478 -15.14 -2.96 31.59
N TRP A 479 -13.96 -3.56 31.63
CA TRP A 479 -12.81 -3.14 30.83
C TRP A 479 -12.67 -4.07 29.61
N PRO A 480 -13.04 -3.64 28.38
CA PRO A 480 -13.19 -4.56 27.24
C PRO A 480 -11.89 -5.19 26.74
N TRP A 481 -10.76 -4.58 27.04
CA TRP A 481 -9.43 -5.07 26.68
C TRP A 481 -8.81 -5.96 27.76
N GLN A 482 -9.48 -6.12 28.90
CA GLN A 482 -8.97 -6.93 29.99
C GLN A 482 -8.95 -8.40 29.58
N VAL A 483 -7.81 -9.03 29.85
CA VAL A 483 -7.57 -10.44 29.53
C VAL A 483 -7.24 -11.21 30.80
N ALA A 484 -7.91 -12.33 31.02
CA ALA A 484 -7.56 -13.27 32.07
C ALA A 484 -6.66 -14.37 31.50
N VAL A 485 -5.48 -14.55 32.10
CA VAL A 485 -4.50 -15.57 31.69
C VAL A 485 -4.52 -16.68 32.74
N TYR A 486 -4.75 -17.91 32.29
CA TYR A 486 -4.78 -19.08 33.15
C TYR A 486 -3.63 -20.01 32.84
N ARG A 487 -3.12 -20.65 33.90
CA ARG A 487 -2.11 -21.72 33.82
C ARG A 487 -2.72 -23.03 34.28
N ARG A 488 -2.26 -24.13 33.67
CA ARG A 488 -2.62 -25.49 34.07
C ARG A 488 -1.63 -26.04 35.09
N THR A 489 -2.12 -26.72 36.14
CA THR A 489 -1.24 -27.35 37.15
C THR A 489 -0.53 -28.58 36.58
N SER A 490 0.80 -28.66 36.74
CA SER A 490 1.64 -29.74 36.22
C SER A 490 1.95 -30.87 37.21
N GLY A 491 1.69 -30.69 38.52
CA GLY A 491 1.95 -31.70 39.56
C GLY A 491 1.56 -31.24 40.97
N VAL A 492 1.37 -32.20 41.88
CA VAL A 492 0.78 -32.05 43.23
C VAL A 492 1.73 -31.28 44.16
N HIS A 493 1.34 -30.09 44.59
CA HIS A 493 1.77 -29.53 45.87
C HIS A 493 0.62 -28.77 46.54
N ASP A 494 0.35 -29.20 47.77
CA ASP A 494 -0.47 -28.66 48.85
C ASP A 494 -1.98 -28.39 48.59
N GLY A 495 -2.80 -29.37 48.99
CA GLY A 495 -4.09 -29.19 49.69
C GLY A 495 -5.29 -28.49 49.03
N SER A 496 -5.18 -27.85 47.86
CA SER A 496 -6.32 -27.11 47.26
C SER A 496 -6.57 -27.32 45.77
N LEU A 497 -5.55 -27.59 44.95
CA LEU A 497 -5.73 -27.73 43.49
C LEU A 497 -5.46 -29.17 43.01
N HIS A 498 -6.40 -29.73 42.25
CA HIS A 498 -6.20 -31.04 41.62
C HIS A 498 -5.27 -30.93 40.40
N LYS A 499 -4.59 -32.03 40.09
CA LYS A 499 -3.69 -32.13 38.94
C LYS A 499 -4.48 -31.94 37.64
N GLY A 500 -4.12 -30.92 36.86
CA GLY A 500 -4.75 -30.60 35.59
C GLY A 500 -5.79 -29.47 35.66
N ASP A 501 -6.04 -28.90 36.83
CA ASP A 501 -6.92 -27.75 37.02
C ASP A 501 -6.30 -26.47 36.44
N TRP A 502 -7.19 -25.56 36.01
CA TRP A 502 -6.82 -24.24 35.53
C TRP A 502 -6.98 -23.21 36.63
N PHE A 503 -5.98 -22.37 36.83
CA PHE A 503 -6.06 -21.26 37.78
C PHE A 503 -5.62 -19.96 37.13
N LEU A 504 -6.27 -18.86 37.53
CA LEU A 504 -5.93 -17.53 37.06
C LEU A 504 -4.55 -17.16 37.58
N VAL A 505 -3.63 -16.78 36.69
CA VAL A 505 -2.26 -16.36 37.06
C VAL A 505 -2.05 -14.88 36.91
N CYS A 506 -2.60 -14.26 35.86
CA CYS A 506 -2.33 -12.87 35.55
C CYS A 506 -3.46 -12.21 34.77
N SER A 507 -3.42 -10.89 34.75
CA SER A 507 -4.13 -10.08 33.76
C SER A 507 -3.24 -9.71 32.57
N GLY A 508 -3.87 -9.47 31.43
CA GLY A 508 -3.24 -8.94 30.22
C GLY A 508 -4.12 -7.93 29.51
N ALA A 509 -3.58 -7.34 28.45
CA ALA A 509 -4.27 -6.37 27.61
C ALA A 509 -4.36 -6.85 26.16
N LEU A 510 -5.58 -6.89 25.60
CA LEU A 510 -5.79 -7.14 24.19
C LEU A 510 -5.39 -5.88 23.38
N VAL A 511 -4.42 -5.99 22.48
CA VAL A 511 -3.94 -4.84 21.67
C VAL A 511 -4.39 -4.91 20.20
N ASN A 512 -4.78 -6.10 19.72
CA ASN A 512 -5.53 -6.29 18.46
C ASN A 512 -6.34 -7.61 18.52
N GLU A 513 -6.96 -8.03 17.42
CA GLU A 513 -7.77 -9.26 17.37
C GLU A 513 -7.00 -10.56 17.68
N ARG A 514 -5.65 -10.54 17.70
CA ARG A 514 -4.81 -11.74 17.80
C ARG A 514 -3.65 -11.64 18.79
N THR A 515 -3.51 -10.53 19.49
CA THR A 515 -2.29 -10.21 20.25
C THR A 515 -2.69 -9.68 21.62
N VAL A 516 -2.17 -10.32 22.65
CA VAL A 516 -2.32 -9.91 24.05
C VAL A 516 -0.95 -9.60 24.60
N VAL A 517 -0.82 -8.49 25.31
CA VAL A 517 0.37 -8.09 26.04
C VAL A 517 0.20 -8.44 27.51
N VAL A 518 1.21 -9.08 28.11
CA VAL A 518 1.23 -9.55 29.50
C VAL A 518 2.62 -9.28 30.09
N ALA A 519 2.74 -9.34 31.43
CA ALA A 519 4.06 -9.38 32.05
C ALA A 519 4.76 -10.72 31.72
N ALA A 520 6.08 -10.70 31.56
CA ALA A 520 6.85 -11.88 31.16
C ALA A 520 6.84 -12.97 32.24
N HIS A 521 6.92 -12.59 33.52
CA HIS A 521 6.88 -13.52 34.65
C HIS A 521 5.58 -14.35 34.71
N CYS A 522 4.50 -13.86 34.09
CA CYS A 522 3.22 -14.59 34.00
C CYS A 522 3.28 -15.82 33.10
N VAL A 523 4.25 -15.86 32.18
CA VAL A 523 4.33 -16.85 31.10
C VAL A 523 5.66 -17.61 31.12
N THR A 524 6.51 -17.36 32.11
CA THR A 524 7.76 -18.08 32.36
C THR A 524 7.71 -18.89 33.65
N ASP A 525 8.67 -19.79 33.82
CA ASP A 525 8.94 -20.37 35.13
C ASP A 525 9.58 -19.31 36.04
N LEU A 526 9.24 -19.36 37.34
CA LEU A 526 9.74 -18.41 38.34
C LEU A 526 11.26 -18.31 38.31
N GLY A 527 11.78 -17.09 38.18
CA GLY A 527 13.22 -16.79 38.12
C GLY A 527 13.93 -17.30 36.86
N LYS A 528 13.20 -17.66 35.80
CA LYS A 528 13.77 -18.19 34.56
C LYS A 528 13.21 -17.50 33.32
N VAL A 529 13.95 -17.60 32.23
CA VAL A 529 13.52 -17.20 30.88
C VAL A 529 12.83 -18.34 30.11
N THR A 530 12.62 -19.50 30.74
CA THR A 530 11.94 -20.64 30.12
C THR A 530 10.44 -20.39 30.05
N VAL A 531 9.90 -20.34 28.83
CA VAL A 531 8.46 -20.14 28.61
C VAL A 531 7.66 -21.39 28.97
N ILE A 532 6.48 -21.18 29.56
CA ILE A 532 5.49 -22.22 29.80
C ILE A 532 4.96 -22.71 28.45
N LYS A 533 4.62 -24.00 28.34
CA LYS A 533 4.05 -24.57 27.11
C LYS A 533 2.72 -23.87 26.79
N THR A 534 2.50 -23.55 25.51
CA THR A 534 1.27 -22.92 25.04
C THR A 534 0.01 -23.74 25.34
N ALA A 535 0.13 -25.07 25.43
CA ALA A 535 -0.96 -25.98 25.79
C ALA A 535 -1.36 -25.89 27.28
N ASP A 536 -0.47 -25.39 28.13
CA ASP A 536 -0.68 -25.22 29.57
C ASP A 536 -1.09 -23.78 29.92
N LEU A 537 -1.34 -22.94 28.91
CA LEU A 537 -1.86 -21.59 29.04
C LEU A 537 -3.14 -21.41 28.23
N LYS A 538 -4.11 -20.67 28.78
CA LYS A 538 -5.31 -20.23 28.04
C LYS A 538 -5.59 -18.76 28.33
N VAL A 539 -6.15 -18.09 27.32
CA VAL A 539 -6.55 -16.68 27.39
C VAL A 539 -8.08 -16.61 27.41
N VAL A 540 -8.64 -15.81 28.32
CA VAL A 540 -10.08 -15.62 28.45
C VAL A 540 -10.41 -14.12 28.36
N LEU A 541 -11.26 -13.75 27.41
CA LEU A 541 -11.69 -12.37 27.13
C LEU A 541 -13.16 -12.15 27.50
N GLY A 542 -13.53 -10.90 27.79
CA GLY A 542 -14.93 -10.52 28.07
C GLY A 542 -15.47 -10.96 29.43
N LYS A 543 -14.58 -11.47 30.29
CA LYS A 543 -14.87 -11.87 31.67
C LYS A 543 -15.05 -10.63 32.56
N PHE A 544 -15.89 -10.74 33.59
CA PHE A 544 -16.08 -9.69 34.60
C PHE A 544 -16.03 -10.27 36.01
N TYR A 545 -16.77 -11.35 36.28
CA TYR A 545 -16.67 -12.12 37.52
C TYR A 545 -15.45 -13.03 37.50
N ARG A 546 -14.79 -13.20 38.65
CA ARG A 546 -13.68 -14.16 38.82
C ARG A 546 -14.14 -15.60 38.65
N ASP A 547 -15.37 -15.92 39.07
CA ASP A 547 -15.97 -17.26 38.95
C ASP A 547 -15.95 -17.80 37.51
N ASP A 548 -15.43 -19.01 37.33
CA ASP A 548 -15.29 -19.69 36.03
C ASP A 548 -16.53 -20.50 35.64
N ASP A 549 -17.34 -20.90 36.62
CA ASP A 549 -18.53 -21.73 36.39
C ASP A 549 -19.74 -20.90 35.93
N ARG A 550 -19.61 -19.57 35.94
CA ARG A 550 -20.66 -18.66 35.49
C ARG A 550 -20.72 -18.64 33.95
N ASP A 551 -21.81 -19.20 33.42
CA ASP A 551 -22.07 -19.18 31.97
C ASP A 551 -22.48 -17.78 31.48
N GLU A 552 -21.49 -16.96 31.12
CA GLU A 552 -21.69 -15.75 30.34
C GLU A 552 -21.38 -16.03 28.85
N LYS A 553 -22.41 -16.02 28.01
CA LYS A 553 -22.31 -16.19 26.54
C LYS A 553 -21.33 -15.23 25.83
N THR A 554 -20.89 -14.17 26.50
CA THR A 554 -19.96 -13.16 25.98
C THR A 554 -18.49 -13.48 26.22
N ILE A 555 -18.19 -14.49 27.04
CA ILE A 555 -16.83 -14.92 27.34
C ILE A 555 -16.23 -15.66 26.15
N GLN A 556 -14.98 -15.35 25.83
CA GLN A 556 -14.24 -16.02 24.76
C GLN A 556 -12.99 -16.66 25.32
N SER A 557 -12.95 -18.00 25.31
CA SER A 557 -11.74 -18.75 25.65
C SER A 557 -10.94 -19.04 24.37
N LEU A 558 -9.71 -18.54 24.31
CA LEU A 558 -8.85 -18.60 23.15
C LEU A 558 -7.54 -19.31 23.48
N ARG A 559 -7.06 -20.10 22.53
CA ARG A 559 -5.78 -20.80 22.62
C ARG A 559 -4.64 -19.92 22.14
N ILE A 560 -3.46 -20.16 22.70
CA ILE A 560 -2.23 -19.44 22.36
C ILE A 560 -1.48 -20.23 21.29
N SER A 561 -1.08 -19.56 20.21
CA SER A 561 -0.24 -20.14 19.15
C SER A 561 1.25 -19.96 19.44
N ALA A 562 1.65 -18.83 20.03
CA ALA A 562 3.04 -18.54 20.37
C ALA A 562 3.15 -17.58 21.55
N ILE A 563 4.28 -17.68 22.26
CA ILE A 563 4.69 -16.79 23.35
C ILE A 563 6.00 -16.14 22.91
N ILE A 564 6.07 -14.81 22.98
CA ILE A 564 7.25 -14.04 22.57
C ILE A 564 7.69 -13.22 23.77
N LEU A 565 8.81 -13.58 24.37
CA LEU A 565 9.45 -12.82 25.45
C LEU A 565 10.25 -11.66 24.86
N TYR A 566 10.34 -10.56 25.62
CA TYR A 566 11.29 -9.51 25.29
C TYR A 566 12.73 -10.04 25.44
N PRO A 567 13.65 -9.80 24.47
CA PRO A 567 14.98 -10.40 24.49
C PRO A 567 15.83 -10.08 25.73
N ASN A 568 15.65 -8.89 26.31
CA ASN A 568 16.41 -8.44 27.48
C ASN A 568 15.61 -8.59 28.79
N TYR A 569 14.57 -9.44 28.80
CA TYR A 569 13.84 -9.72 30.03
C TYR A 569 14.79 -10.35 31.07
N ASP A 570 14.95 -9.68 32.21
CA ASP A 570 15.72 -10.18 33.35
C ASP A 570 14.75 -10.75 34.40
N PRO A 571 14.70 -12.07 34.62
CA PRO A 571 13.77 -12.68 35.57
C PRO A 571 14.19 -12.52 37.04
N ILE A 572 15.38 -11.98 37.32
CA ILE A 572 15.88 -11.71 38.68
C ILE A 572 15.52 -10.29 39.08
N LEU A 573 15.83 -9.30 38.24
CA LEU A 573 15.48 -7.89 38.48
C LEU A 573 14.05 -7.55 38.08
N LEU A 574 13.40 -8.43 37.31
CA LEU A 574 12.13 -8.16 36.62
C LEU A 574 12.23 -6.94 35.67
N ASP A 575 13.43 -6.64 35.17
CA ASP A 575 13.61 -5.62 34.14
C ASP A 575 13.09 -6.11 32.79
N ALA A 576 12.48 -5.18 32.04
CA ALA A 576 11.79 -5.45 30.79
C ALA A 576 10.80 -6.65 30.88
N ASP A 577 10.06 -6.73 32.00
CA ASP A 577 9.06 -7.76 32.30
C ASP A 577 7.80 -7.66 31.41
N ILE A 578 7.99 -7.93 30.12
CA ILE A 578 6.94 -7.86 29.10
C ILE A 578 7.03 -9.02 28.11
N ALA A 579 5.87 -9.58 27.77
CA ALA A 579 5.72 -10.65 26.80
C ALA A 579 4.46 -10.47 25.95
N ILE A 580 4.48 -11.11 24.79
CA ILE A 580 3.37 -11.13 23.84
C ILE A 580 2.83 -12.55 23.70
N LEU A 581 1.52 -12.69 23.86
CA LEU A 581 0.77 -13.89 23.55
C LEU A 581 0.09 -13.72 22.19
N LYS A 582 0.43 -14.59 21.24
CA LYS A 582 -0.25 -14.70 19.95
C LYS A 582 -1.42 -15.68 20.08
N LEU A 583 -2.60 -15.25 19.66
CA LEU A 583 -3.82 -16.04 19.69
C LEU A 583 -3.97 -16.83 18.39
N LEU A 584 -4.30 -18.12 18.53
CA LEU A 584 -4.54 -19.00 17.39
C LEU A 584 -5.78 -18.56 16.59
N ASP A 585 -6.86 -18.25 17.30
CA ASP A 585 -8.14 -17.79 16.76
C ASP A 585 -8.30 -16.29 17.00
N LYS A 586 -9.01 -15.59 16.09
CA LYS A 586 -9.29 -14.16 16.26
C LYS A 586 -10.31 -13.94 17.37
N ALA A 587 -10.04 -12.97 18.24
CA ALA A 587 -11.02 -12.44 19.18
C ALA A 587 -12.17 -11.77 18.41
N ARG A 588 -13.42 -12.10 18.78
CA ARG A 588 -14.63 -11.49 18.21
C ARG A 588 -14.89 -10.16 18.92
N ILE A 589 -14.67 -9.07 18.21
CA ILE A 589 -14.86 -7.72 18.76
C ILE A 589 -16.34 -7.47 19.05
N SER A 590 -16.63 -6.96 20.24
CA SER A 590 -17.97 -6.67 20.76
C SER A 590 -17.91 -5.55 21.78
N THR A 591 -19.05 -5.13 22.35
CA THR A 591 -19.06 -4.16 23.46
C THR A 591 -18.19 -4.58 24.65
N ARG A 592 -18.00 -5.88 24.87
CA ARG A 592 -17.24 -6.45 26.00
C ARG A 592 -15.82 -6.90 25.65
N VAL A 593 -15.47 -6.92 24.37
CA VAL A 593 -14.14 -7.35 23.89
C VAL A 593 -13.68 -6.35 22.84
N GLN A 594 -12.75 -5.47 23.20
CA GLN A 594 -12.18 -4.45 22.31
C GLN A 594 -10.70 -4.27 22.65
N PRO A 595 -9.84 -3.88 21.70
CA PRO A 595 -8.43 -3.66 22.00
C PRO A 595 -8.20 -2.32 22.71
N ILE A 596 -7.14 -2.24 23.53
CA ILE A 596 -6.61 -0.98 24.07
C ILE A 596 -5.61 -0.37 23.07
N CYS A 597 -5.46 0.96 23.07
CA CYS A 597 -4.45 1.61 22.24
C CYS A 597 -3.06 1.51 22.89
N LEU A 598 -2.00 1.65 22.09
CA LEU A 598 -0.63 1.81 22.58
C LEU A 598 -0.29 3.31 22.59
N ALA A 599 0.19 3.84 23.71
CA ALA A 599 0.58 5.25 23.82
C ALA A 599 1.89 5.53 23.07
N ALA A 600 1.98 6.66 22.36
CA ALA A 600 3.24 7.19 21.87
C ALA A 600 3.72 8.38 22.72
N THR A 601 5.02 8.67 22.71
CA THR A 601 5.62 9.78 23.48
C THR A 601 4.98 11.14 23.15
N ARG A 602 4.55 11.33 21.90
CA ARG A 602 3.84 12.53 21.40
C ARG A 602 2.40 12.69 21.88
N ASP A 603 1.81 11.65 22.48
CA ASP A 603 0.44 11.66 23.00
C ASP A 603 0.38 12.13 24.47
N LEU A 604 1.53 12.24 25.14
CA LEU A 604 1.68 12.78 26.49
C LEU A 604 1.74 14.31 26.43
N SER A 605 0.59 14.99 26.57
CA SER A 605 0.53 16.46 26.68
C SER A 605 0.89 17.00 28.06
N THR A 606 0.81 16.14 29.09
CA THR A 606 1.12 16.43 30.50
C THR A 606 2.28 15.54 30.95
N SER A 607 3.03 15.97 31.96
CA SER A 607 4.09 15.13 32.54
C SER A 607 3.51 13.76 32.95
N PHE A 608 4.21 12.67 32.63
CA PHE A 608 3.80 11.32 33.02
C PHE A 608 3.59 11.20 34.54
N GLN A 609 4.32 12.00 35.33
CA GLN A 609 4.21 12.08 36.78
C GLN A 609 2.91 12.74 37.28
N GLU A 610 2.29 13.61 36.48
CA GLU A 610 1.05 14.32 36.83
C GLU A 610 -0.21 13.60 36.34
N SER A 611 -0.03 12.44 35.71
CA SER A 611 -1.09 11.73 35.00
C SER A 611 -1.84 10.75 35.90
N ARG A 612 -3.17 10.75 35.83
CA ARG A 612 -4.02 9.80 36.58
C ARG A 612 -4.06 8.45 35.87
N ILE A 613 -3.46 7.44 36.47
CA ILE A 613 -3.37 6.09 35.90
C ILE A 613 -4.46 5.20 36.49
N THR A 614 -5.25 4.53 35.65
CA THR A 614 -6.24 3.55 36.11
C THR A 614 -5.68 2.15 35.99
N VAL A 615 -5.70 1.39 37.08
CA VAL A 615 -5.29 -0.03 37.09
C VAL A 615 -6.52 -0.91 37.21
N ALA A 616 -6.54 -2.04 36.51
CA ALA A 616 -7.63 -3.02 36.59
C ALA A 616 -7.12 -4.47 36.56
N GLY A 617 -7.75 -5.35 37.34
CA GLY A 617 -7.46 -6.79 37.41
C GLY A 617 -8.36 -7.56 38.37
N TRP A 618 -8.13 -8.87 38.50
CA TRP A 618 -8.84 -9.74 39.43
C TRP A 618 -7.92 -10.18 40.55
N ASN A 619 -8.42 -10.35 41.77
CA ASN A 619 -7.61 -10.90 42.86
C ASN A 619 -7.11 -12.29 42.46
N VAL A 620 -5.80 -12.44 42.20
CA VAL A 620 -5.20 -13.69 41.71
C VAL A 620 -5.11 -14.72 42.83
N LEU A 621 -4.93 -14.26 44.06
CA LEU A 621 -4.68 -15.06 45.27
C LEU A 621 -5.95 -15.67 45.90
N ALA A 622 -7.15 -15.24 45.50
CA ALA A 622 -8.41 -15.73 46.09
C ALA A 622 -8.71 -17.20 45.72
N ASP A 623 -8.96 -18.08 46.69
CA ASP A 623 -9.34 -19.49 46.47
C ASP A 623 -10.89 -19.62 46.43
N VAL A 624 -11.41 -20.73 45.90
CA VAL A 624 -12.85 -21.08 45.91
C VAL A 624 -13.43 -21.04 47.33
N ARG A 625 -12.59 -21.26 48.34
CA ARG A 625 -12.91 -21.19 49.77
C ARG A 625 -12.97 -19.76 50.32
N SER A 626 -12.47 -18.76 49.59
CA SER A 626 -12.50 -17.37 50.01
C SER A 626 -13.93 -16.83 50.07
N PRO A 627 -14.31 -16.11 51.14
CA PRO A 627 -15.65 -15.57 51.28
C PRO A 627 -15.97 -14.62 50.13
N GLY A 628 -17.11 -14.83 49.47
CA GLY A 628 -17.55 -13.99 48.35
C GLY A 628 -16.94 -14.33 46.98
N PHE A 629 -16.13 -15.40 46.85
CA PHE A 629 -15.49 -15.80 45.58
C PHE A 629 -16.44 -15.82 44.37
N LYS A 630 -17.64 -16.37 44.51
CA LYS A 630 -18.66 -16.43 43.43
C LYS A 630 -19.14 -15.06 42.93
N ASN A 631 -19.03 -14.03 43.77
CA ASN A 631 -19.43 -12.67 43.48
C ASN A 631 -18.24 -11.70 43.37
N ASP A 632 -17.00 -12.20 43.40
CA ASP A 632 -15.81 -11.38 43.22
C ASP A 632 -15.74 -10.90 41.77
N THR A 633 -15.51 -9.61 41.59
CA THR A 633 -15.57 -8.93 40.29
C THR A 633 -14.24 -8.28 39.97
N LEU A 634 -14.08 -7.91 38.71
CA LEU A 634 -12.95 -7.13 38.25
C LEU A 634 -12.83 -5.83 39.06
N ARG A 635 -11.69 -5.65 39.73
CA ARG A 635 -11.40 -4.49 40.56
C ARG A 635 -10.70 -3.43 39.72
N SER A 636 -10.97 -2.16 40.01
CA SER A 636 -10.22 -1.07 39.41
C SER A 636 -10.00 0.10 40.36
N GLY A 637 -8.96 0.88 40.10
CA GLY A 637 -8.53 1.96 40.97
C GLY A 637 -7.64 2.96 40.25
N VAL A 638 -7.56 4.16 40.80
CA VAL A 638 -6.62 5.19 40.32
C VAL A 638 -5.36 5.14 41.19
N VAL A 639 -4.21 5.16 40.53
CA VAL A 639 -2.89 5.23 41.14
C VAL A 639 -2.16 6.48 40.66
N SER A 640 -1.30 7.01 41.52
CA SER A 640 -0.45 8.15 41.25
C SER A 640 0.99 7.67 41.15
N VAL A 641 1.72 8.19 40.16
CA VAL A 641 3.14 7.86 39.96
C VAL A 641 3.95 8.39 41.15
N VAL A 642 4.84 7.54 41.66
CA VAL A 642 5.77 7.86 42.74
C VAL A 642 7.17 7.99 42.15
N ASP A 643 7.96 8.91 42.68
CA ASP A 643 9.36 9.07 42.29
C ASP A 643 10.14 7.76 42.53
N SER A 644 11.05 7.40 41.62
CA SER A 644 11.78 6.14 41.70
C SER A 644 12.65 6.06 42.95
N LEU A 645 13.29 7.16 43.36
CA LEU A 645 14.14 7.18 44.55
C LEU A 645 13.31 6.98 45.81
N LEU A 646 12.17 7.68 45.91
CA LEU A 646 11.24 7.49 47.04
C LEU A 646 10.67 6.07 47.09
N CYS A 647 10.46 5.46 45.92
CA CYS A 647 10.04 4.06 45.85
C CYS A 647 11.12 3.12 46.38
N GLU A 648 12.39 3.31 46.01
CA GLU A 648 13.52 2.50 46.48
C GLU A 648 13.72 2.64 47.99
N GLU A 649 13.78 3.88 48.50
CA GLU A 649 13.91 4.18 49.93
C GLU A 649 12.77 3.55 50.74
N GLN A 650 11.52 3.69 50.26
CA GLN A 650 10.35 3.08 50.91
C GLN A 650 10.46 1.56 50.99
N HIS A 651 11.03 0.88 50.00
CA HIS A 651 11.15 -0.58 50.04
C HIS A 651 12.33 -1.04 50.91
N GLU A 652 13.43 -0.28 50.91
CA GLU A 652 14.59 -0.53 51.77
C GLU A 652 14.22 -0.44 53.26
N ASP A 653 13.40 0.55 53.63
CA ASP A 653 12.85 0.70 55.00
C ASP A 653 12.07 -0.53 55.48
N TYR A 654 11.45 -1.27 54.57
CA TYR A 654 10.71 -2.51 54.86
C TYR A 654 11.58 -3.77 54.72
N GLY A 655 12.89 -3.60 54.62
CA GLY A 655 13.88 -4.67 54.61
C GLY A 655 14.02 -5.37 53.26
N VAL A 656 13.57 -4.75 52.17
CA VAL A 656 13.68 -5.31 50.82
C VAL A 656 14.34 -4.30 49.89
N PRO A 657 15.67 -4.39 49.64
CA PRO A 657 16.32 -3.53 48.68
C PRO A 657 15.83 -3.85 47.25
N VAL A 658 15.47 -2.81 46.51
CA VAL A 658 14.95 -2.91 45.14
C VAL A 658 15.70 -1.94 44.23
N SER A 659 15.64 -2.17 42.92
CA SER A 659 16.19 -1.25 41.92
C SER A 659 15.15 -0.99 40.85
N VAL A 660 14.79 0.28 40.66
CA VAL A 660 13.80 0.74 39.68
C VAL A 660 14.54 1.20 38.43
N THR A 661 14.39 0.45 37.33
CA THR A 661 15.04 0.78 36.05
C THR A 661 14.22 1.78 35.22
N ASP A 662 14.79 2.31 34.14
CA ASP A 662 14.08 3.18 33.18
C ASP A 662 12.88 2.51 32.49
N ASN A 663 12.85 1.17 32.49
CA ASN A 663 11.73 0.37 31.96
C ASN A 663 10.62 0.17 32.98
N MET A 664 10.74 0.73 34.19
CA MET A 664 9.77 0.61 35.27
C MET A 664 9.24 1.98 35.68
N PHE A 665 8.12 1.98 36.39
CA PHE A 665 7.70 3.11 37.21
C PHE A 665 6.97 2.60 38.45
N CYS A 666 7.09 3.33 39.56
CA CYS A 666 6.34 3.03 40.76
C CYS A 666 5.06 3.86 40.81
N ALA A 667 4.00 3.27 41.37
CA ALA A 667 2.78 4.00 41.66
C ALA A 667 2.15 3.50 42.97
N SER A 668 1.54 4.42 43.70
CA SER A 668 0.77 4.13 44.91
C SER A 668 -0.68 4.55 44.74
N ARG A 669 -1.56 4.00 45.56
CA ARG A 669 -2.99 4.26 45.49
C ARG A 669 -3.28 5.74 45.75
N ASP A 670 -4.08 6.38 44.90
CA ASP A 670 -4.53 7.76 45.13
C ASP A 670 -5.57 7.78 46.28
N PRO A 671 -5.24 8.37 47.45
CA PRO A 671 -6.13 8.36 48.62
C PRO A 671 -7.39 9.22 48.39
N THR A 672 -7.37 10.12 47.40
CA THR A 672 -8.48 11.02 47.10
C THR A 672 -9.61 10.34 46.31
N THR A 673 -9.39 9.12 45.82
CA THR A 673 -10.39 8.39 45.02
C THR A 673 -10.80 7.05 45.65
N PRO A 674 -12.11 6.72 45.60
CA PRO A 674 -12.57 5.39 45.96
C PRO A 674 -11.93 4.34 45.05
N SER A 675 -11.30 3.35 45.67
CA SER A 675 -10.70 2.22 44.99
C SER A 675 -10.82 0.97 45.84
N ASP A 676 -11.12 -0.15 45.20
CA ASP A 676 -11.09 -1.47 45.83
C ASP A 676 -9.89 -2.29 45.35
N ILE A 677 -8.93 -1.65 44.65
CA ILE A 677 -7.80 -2.36 44.08
C ILE A 677 -6.69 -2.61 45.09
N CYS A 678 -6.15 -3.82 45.04
CA CYS A 678 -4.93 -4.19 45.71
C CYS A 678 -3.88 -4.56 44.67
N THR A 679 -3.05 -3.62 44.22
CA THR A 679 -2.16 -3.85 43.07
C THR A 679 -1.24 -5.05 43.25
N ALA A 680 -0.79 -5.32 44.48
CA ALA A 680 0.01 -6.49 44.85
C ALA A 680 -0.73 -7.84 44.67
N GLU A 681 -2.04 -7.90 44.96
CA GLU A 681 -2.83 -9.14 44.87
C GLU A 681 -3.54 -9.30 43.51
N THR A 682 -3.78 -8.18 42.83
CA THR A 682 -4.74 -8.11 41.73
C THR A 682 -4.08 -8.38 40.38
N GLY A 683 -2.76 -8.21 40.24
CA GLY A 683 -2.01 -8.45 38.99
C GLY A 683 -2.73 -7.85 37.77
N GLY A 684 -2.43 -6.60 37.42
CA GLY A 684 -3.28 -5.81 36.52
C GLY A 684 -2.57 -5.20 35.33
N ILE A 685 -3.35 -4.50 34.53
CA ILE A 685 -2.84 -3.58 33.50
C ILE A 685 -3.12 -2.15 33.95
N ALA A 686 -2.21 -1.24 33.62
CA ALA A 686 -2.32 0.17 33.88
C ALA A 686 -2.63 0.92 32.58
N ALA A 687 -3.68 1.73 32.59
CA ALA A 687 -4.18 2.45 31.43
C ALA A 687 -4.42 3.93 31.73
N MET A 688 -4.24 4.77 30.71
CA MET A 688 -4.45 6.21 30.78
C MET A 688 -5.40 6.66 29.67
N SER A 689 -6.26 7.63 29.94
CA SER A 689 -7.16 8.22 28.94
C SER A 689 -6.66 9.60 28.50
N PHE A 690 -6.45 9.78 27.19
CA PHE A 690 -6.12 11.08 26.60
C PHE A 690 -7.27 11.60 25.73
N PRO A 691 -7.53 12.92 25.68
CA PRO A 691 -8.40 13.50 24.66
C PRO A 691 -7.81 13.24 23.26
N GLY A 692 -8.64 12.79 22.31
CA GLY A 692 -8.14 12.44 20.97
C GLY A 692 -7.70 13.66 20.15
N ARG A 693 -6.56 13.60 19.46
CA ARG A 693 -6.19 14.58 18.41
C ARG A 693 -7.26 14.52 17.29
N GLY A 694 -8.15 15.50 17.24
CA GLY A 694 -9.20 15.63 16.22
C GLY A 694 -10.56 15.01 16.56
N SER A 695 -10.75 14.42 17.74
CA SER A 695 -12.09 14.03 18.24
C SER A 695 -12.18 14.32 19.73
N PRO A 696 -13.25 14.98 20.22
CA PRO A 696 -13.41 15.30 21.64
C PRO A 696 -13.56 14.06 22.54
N GLU A 697 -13.76 12.87 21.96
CA GLU A 697 -13.88 11.62 22.72
C GLU A 697 -12.51 11.15 23.25
N PRO A 698 -12.38 10.85 24.55
CA PRO A 698 -11.14 10.33 25.13
C PRO A 698 -10.88 8.89 24.70
N ARG A 699 -9.60 8.54 24.52
CA ARG A 699 -9.13 7.18 24.19
C ARG A 699 -8.20 6.64 25.26
N TRP A 700 -8.41 5.39 25.61
CA TRP A 700 -7.61 4.65 26.59
C TRP A 700 -6.39 3.99 25.95
N HIS A 701 -5.25 4.17 26.58
CA HIS A 701 -3.95 3.67 26.15
C HIS A 701 -3.30 2.85 27.25
N LEU A 702 -2.65 1.75 26.87
CA LEU A 702 -1.87 0.92 27.76
C LEU A 702 -0.56 1.63 28.11
N VAL A 703 -0.29 1.80 29.40
CA VAL A 703 0.89 2.51 29.90
C VAL A 703 1.76 1.66 30.82
N GLY A 704 1.17 0.66 31.47
CA GLY A 704 1.92 -0.23 32.33
C GLY A 704 1.31 -1.62 32.51
N LEU A 705 2.12 -2.53 33.02
CA LEU A 705 1.74 -3.87 33.46
C LEU A 705 2.23 -4.03 34.89
N VAL A 706 1.40 -4.57 35.79
CA VAL A 706 1.86 -4.86 37.15
C VAL A 706 2.98 -5.89 37.07
N SER A 707 4.14 -5.57 37.63
CA SER A 707 5.31 -6.44 37.61
C SER A 707 5.55 -7.06 38.99
N TRP A 708 5.83 -6.22 39.99
CA TRP A 708 6.10 -6.69 41.35
C TRP A 708 5.68 -5.69 42.42
N SER A 709 5.41 -6.24 43.61
CA SER A 709 5.21 -5.50 44.85
C SER A 709 5.69 -6.36 46.01
N TYR A 710 6.27 -5.72 47.02
CA TYR A 710 6.64 -6.38 48.28
C TYR A 710 5.57 -6.19 49.37
N ASP A 711 4.46 -5.53 49.03
CA ASP A 711 3.31 -5.38 49.90
C ASP A 711 2.58 -6.72 50.07
N ARG A 712 2.55 -7.21 51.31
CA ARG A 712 1.81 -8.42 51.72
C ARG A 712 0.52 -8.11 52.48
N THR A 713 0.26 -6.85 52.79
CA THR A 713 -0.83 -6.40 53.64
C THR A 713 -1.85 -5.54 52.90
N CYS A 714 -1.62 -5.27 51.61
CA CYS A 714 -2.43 -4.38 50.81
C CYS A 714 -2.48 -2.95 51.37
N SER A 715 -1.35 -2.48 51.90
CA SER A 715 -1.26 -1.15 52.47
C SER A 715 -1.44 -0.08 51.41
N HIS A 716 -2.34 0.87 51.66
CA HIS A 716 -2.58 1.98 50.74
C HIS A 716 -1.36 2.91 50.56
N SER A 717 -0.38 2.83 51.47
CA SER A 717 0.83 3.65 51.45
C SER A 717 1.99 3.04 50.66
N LEU A 718 1.96 1.74 50.34
CA LEU A 718 3.08 1.07 49.69
C LEU A 718 3.00 1.20 48.16
N SER A 719 4.15 1.49 47.55
CA SER A 719 4.28 1.62 46.12
C SER A 719 4.36 0.25 45.44
N THR A 720 3.77 0.11 44.25
CA THR A 720 3.91 -1.07 43.39
C THR A 720 4.69 -0.69 42.14
N ALA A 721 5.56 -1.59 41.68
CA ALA A 721 6.31 -1.41 40.45
C ALA A 721 5.55 -1.96 39.24
N PHE A 722 5.56 -1.18 38.17
CA PHE A 722 4.92 -1.50 36.90
C PHE A 722 5.97 -1.49 35.79
N THR A 723 5.89 -2.43 34.86
CA THR A 723 6.63 -2.35 33.60
C THR A 723 6.05 -1.22 32.76
N LYS A 724 6.87 -0.23 32.42
CA LYS A 724 6.51 0.90 31.56
C LYS A 724 6.36 0.43 30.12
N VAL A 725 5.18 0.51 29.54
CA VAL A 725 4.90 -0.06 28.20
C VAL A 725 5.42 0.83 27.06
N LEU A 726 5.54 2.14 27.29
CA LEU A 726 5.93 3.12 26.27
C LEU A 726 7.23 2.78 25.52
N PRO A 727 8.36 2.45 26.19
CA PRO A 727 9.61 2.06 25.53
C PRO A 727 9.47 0.84 24.61
N PHE A 728 8.49 -0.03 24.86
CA PHE A 728 8.29 -1.28 24.13
C PHE A 728 7.32 -1.17 22.96
N LYS A 729 6.75 0.02 22.69
CA LYS A 729 5.73 0.22 21.65
C LYS A 729 6.13 -0.38 20.29
N ASP A 730 7.31 -0.04 19.79
CA ASP A 730 7.76 -0.47 18.45
C ASP A 730 8.06 -1.97 18.40
N TRP A 731 8.47 -2.55 19.52
CA TRP A 731 8.63 -4.00 19.65
C TRP A 731 7.26 -4.70 19.63
N ILE A 732 6.25 -4.16 20.33
CA ILE A 732 4.88 -4.68 20.30
C ILE A 732 4.30 -4.57 18.88
N GLU A 733 4.38 -3.41 18.24
CA GLU A 733 3.81 -3.19 16.89
C GLU A 733 4.45 -4.07 15.82
N ARG A 734 5.77 -4.29 15.87
CA ARG A 734 6.45 -5.24 14.96
C ARG A 734 5.93 -6.66 15.15
N ASN A 735 5.70 -7.06 16.40
CA ASN A 735 5.15 -8.35 16.75
C ASN A 735 3.62 -8.39 16.68
N MET A 736 2.89 -7.36 16.22
CA MET A 736 1.45 -7.42 16.00
C MET A 736 1.06 -7.93 14.61
N LYS A 737 2.00 -7.85 13.66
CA LYS A 737 1.80 -8.25 12.25
C LYS A 737 1.54 -9.74 12.09
#